data_AF-A0A914T6I7-F1
#
_entry.id   AF-A0A914T6I7-F1
#
_cell.length_a   1.000
_cell.length_b   1.000
_cell.length_c   1.000
_cell.angle_alpha   90.00
_cell.angle_beta   90.00
_cell.angle_gamma   90.00
#
_symmetry.space_group_name_H-M   'P 1'
#
loop_
_entity.id
_entity.type
_entity.pdbx_description
1 polymer ?
#
loop_
_entity_poly.entity_id
_entity_poly.type
_entity_poly.pdbx_seq_one_letter_code
_entity_poly.pdbx_strand_id
1 'polypeptide(L)'
;MQGIKLVLLLMGIGIVSQINANVDIQNFFPFGIVYNDTYLSPGDDTSSAQQILSTNFNFFNYSHSSLWVNVNGAISFLNPISTYTPTCAPVARNFRMISPFWADVDTQSETPTPASAISFRQSTAASDLQQAKREVLYAFPDLVDIDLTWTYIVTWNNVTFYRDDPSRQIRNTFQAILTTNGIHSFAIFYYNKIQWTTGTASNGNANGLGGTPAQIGFDFGDGENRDMLNVSCTANVLNIGSMSNVGKSGVFVFQVDATEIIPPPNITRPTQAPPTQVPSDPRSDAFGTECSSDVSQAWMDVVFVIDTSNAMSSRDLLELSGEITTFMKPFTFGQNGNHTTRAAIITYATNVETRYTLNDVTTFAAFQSAIFKLHNYANPDDSGGNVQGGLQTAHSLLETQKSFRKRAIILIAAAYDDVGFQGAYQTSKSIQDDGISILTISFAAADGALTQQLQNISSPGYAYQSDQDGLYLTLPFALTQINCFCPPSTVQFKKYNAVWRNYTTYADCLYGFNGETLPSLANLECDPGVLVSVTSKDKLDFMADYIIPHDLKGKKKYTIGLHRSDDGTWKWYGYDNTEYALGSYPQWGQNPSPSDSYSYEFQYSGLNFKVMPNDDTPLPYVCQSRACDAGYICNLNQS
;
A
#
# COMPACT_ATOMS: atom_id res chain seq x y z
N MET A 1 -46.87 -30.70 -35.56
CA MET A 1 -46.46 -29.33 -35.19
C MET A 1 -46.15 -29.31 -33.71
N GLN A 2 -44.88 -29.20 -33.35
CA GLN A 2 -44.37 -28.31 -32.29
C GLN A 2 -42.85 -28.50 -32.25
N GLY A 3 -42.14 -27.42 -32.55
CA GLY A 3 -40.70 -27.40 -32.77
C GLY A 3 -39.90 -27.36 -31.47
N ILE A 4 -38.81 -28.12 -31.46
CA ILE A 4 -37.75 -28.05 -30.47
C ILE A 4 -36.82 -26.90 -30.89
N LYS A 5 -36.72 -25.85 -30.08
CA LYS A 5 -35.73 -24.78 -30.26
C LYS A 5 -34.37 -25.27 -29.74
N LEU A 6 -33.45 -25.51 -30.67
CA LEU A 6 -32.03 -25.71 -30.41
C LEU A 6 -31.37 -24.33 -30.24
N VAL A 7 -30.91 -23.99 -29.03
CA VAL A 7 -30.10 -22.80 -28.79
C VAL A 7 -28.63 -23.22 -28.85
N LEU A 8 -27.94 -22.84 -29.92
CA LEU A 8 -26.47 -22.88 -30.00
C LEU A 8 -25.91 -21.80 -29.07
N LEU A 9 -25.22 -22.20 -28.00
CA LEU A 9 -24.35 -21.32 -27.24
C LEU A 9 -22.98 -21.27 -27.95
N LEU A 10 -22.63 -20.10 -28.49
CA LEU A 10 -21.29 -19.79 -28.95
C LEU A 10 -20.33 -19.83 -27.74
N MET A 11 -19.35 -20.73 -27.76
CA MET A 11 -18.23 -20.71 -26.83
C MET A 11 -17.35 -19.50 -27.15
N GLY A 12 -17.53 -18.41 -26.42
CA GLY A 12 -16.51 -17.37 -26.31
C GLY A 12 -15.37 -17.89 -25.44
N ILE A 13 -14.21 -18.12 -26.03
CA ILE A 13 -12.97 -18.40 -25.31
C ILE A 13 -12.58 -17.12 -24.57
N GLY A 14 -12.94 -17.03 -23.30
CA GLY A 14 -12.44 -16.00 -22.39
C GLY A 14 -11.02 -16.35 -21.99
N ILE A 15 -10.04 -15.65 -22.55
CA ILE A 15 -8.64 -15.67 -22.09
C ILE A 15 -8.64 -14.94 -20.74
N VAL A 16 -8.48 -15.70 -19.65
CA VAL A 16 -8.32 -15.13 -18.30
C VAL A 16 -6.87 -14.63 -18.18
N SER A 17 -6.70 -13.31 -18.08
CA SER A 17 -5.42 -12.67 -17.78
C SER A 17 -5.08 -12.82 -16.29
N GLN A 18 -3.89 -13.35 -15.99
CA GLN A 18 -3.33 -13.46 -14.64
C GLN A 18 -3.12 -12.08 -14.01
N ILE A 19 -3.69 -11.82 -12.84
CA ILE A 19 -3.40 -10.60 -12.05
C ILE A 19 -2.08 -10.86 -11.31
N ASN A 20 -0.99 -10.27 -11.80
CA ASN A 20 0.32 -10.35 -11.16
C ASN A 20 0.49 -9.09 -10.29
N ALA A 21 0.84 -9.24 -9.01
CA ALA A 21 1.26 -8.11 -8.18
C ALA A 21 2.61 -7.61 -8.71
N ASN A 22 2.57 -6.52 -9.48
CA ASN A 22 3.72 -5.83 -10.04
C ASN A 22 3.37 -4.36 -10.29
N VAL A 23 4.38 -3.56 -10.57
CA VAL A 23 4.17 -2.14 -10.84
C VAL A 23 3.57 -2.02 -12.23
N ASP A 24 2.33 -1.53 -12.32
CA ASP A 24 1.71 -1.16 -13.60
C ASP A 24 2.63 -0.17 -14.31
N ILE A 25 2.81 -0.34 -15.63
CA ILE A 25 3.66 0.55 -16.45
C ILE A 25 3.24 2.02 -16.30
N GLN A 26 1.96 2.30 -16.02
CA GLN A 26 1.47 3.66 -15.76
C GLN A 26 2.05 4.30 -14.48
N ASN A 27 2.54 3.49 -13.54
CA ASN A 27 3.14 3.92 -12.28
C ASN A 27 4.68 4.00 -12.34
N PHE A 28 5.29 3.66 -13.48
CA PHE A 28 6.72 3.91 -13.72
C PHE A 28 6.97 5.42 -13.82
N PHE A 29 8.23 5.83 -13.72
CA PHE A 29 8.59 7.17 -14.20
C PHE A 29 8.26 7.25 -15.69
N PRO A 30 7.64 8.33 -16.16
CA PRO A 30 7.26 8.44 -17.56
C PRO A 30 8.47 8.24 -18.48
N PHE A 31 8.32 7.49 -19.57
CA PHE A 31 9.43 7.13 -20.46
C PHE A 31 8.99 7.03 -21.92
N GLY A 32 9.96 7.06 -22.82
CA GLY A 32 9.78 7.01 -24.27
C GLY A 32 9.82 8.37 -24.96
N ILE A 33 9.54 8.37 -26.27
CA ILE A 33 9.78 9.51 -27.16
C ILE A 33 9.03 10.79 -26.76
N VAL A 34 7.85 10.66 -26.14
CA VAL A 34 7.04 11.79 -25.65
C VAL A 34 7.77 12.56 -24.53
N TYR A 35 8.65 11.88 -23.79
CA TYR A 35 9.46 12.44 -22.72
C TYR A 35 10.90 12.72 -23.16
N ASN A 36 11.15 12.69 -24.48
CA ASN A 36 12.44 12.98 -25.10
C ASN A 36 13.56 12.02 -24.68
N ASP A 37 13.22 10.74 -24.44
CA ASP A 37 14.20 9.70 -24.17
C ASP A 37 15.08 9.42 -25.39
N THR A 38 16.34 9.13 -25.13
CA THR A 38 17.25 8.50 -26.11
C THR A 38 17.01 7.00 -26.12
N TYR A 39 17.08 6.38 -27.28
CA TYR A 39 16.93 4.94 -27.44
C TYR A 39 18.27 4.28 -27.74
N LEU A 40 18.55 3.18 -27.04
CA LEU A 40 19.69 2.34 -27.37
C LEU A 40 19.43 1.63 -28.71
N SER A 41 20.45 1.53 -29.55
CA SER A 41 20.32 0.81 -30.82
C SER A 41 20.07 -0.68 -30.57
N PRO A 42 19.18 -1.32 -31.33
CA PRO A 42 19.00 -2.78 -31.25
C PRO A 42 20.33 -3.50 -31.45
N GLY A 43 20.59 -4.47 -30.59
CA GLY A 43 21.84 -5.20 -30.54
C GLY A 43 21.86 -6.23 -29.42
N ASP A 44 22.97 -6.94 -29.33
CA ASP A 44 23.25 -7.99 -28.35
C ASP A 44 24.63 -7.74 -27.77
N ASP A 45 24.74 -7.82 -26.45
CA ASP A 45 25.96 -7.48 -25.71
C ASP A 45 26.52 -6.07 -25.93
N THR A 46 25.67 -5.13 -26.32
CA THR A 46 26.08 -3.74 -26.58
C THR A 46 25.75 -2.78 -25.43
N SER A 47 26.42 -1.63 -25.44
CA SER A 47 26.15 -0.51 -24.54
C SER A 47 25.96 0.78 -25.32
N SER A 48 25.35 1.77 -24.68
CA SER A 48 25.26 3.13 -25.21
C SER A 48 26.65 3.72 -25.48
N ALA A 49 26.72 4.83 -26.22
CA ALA A 49 27.86 5.72 -26.08
C ALA A 49 28.00 6.20 -24.62
N GLN A 50 29.16 6.71 -24.23
CA GLN A 50 29.35 7.30 -22.90
C GLN A 50 28.40 8.49 -22.71
N GLN A 51 27.59 8.42 -21.66
CA GLN A 51 26.63 9.46 -21.30
C GLN A 51 27.27 10.40 -20.30
N ILE A 52 27.43 11.68 -20.66
CA ILE A 52 27.98 12.71 -19.77
C ILE A 52 26.86 13.24 -18.87
N LEU A 53 27.07 13.20 -17.55
CA LEU A 53 26.07 13.63 -16.57
C LEU A 53 26.19 15.14 -16.34
N SER A 54 25.05 15.82 -16.33
CA SER A 54 25.00 17.26 -15.99
C SER A 54 25.22 17.53 -14.50
N THR A 55 25.02 16.52 -13.65
CA THR A 55 25.36 16.51 -12.23
C THR A 55 26.11 15.23 -11.93
N ASN A 56 27.20 15.31 -11.16
CA ASN A 56 27.92 14.11 -10.77
C ASN A 56 27.03 13.21 -9.90
N PHE A 57 27.07 11.91 -10.17
CA PHE A 57 26.39 10.91 -9.36
C PHE A 57 27.40 10.22 -8.45
N ASN A 58 27.17 10.25 -7.14
CA ASN A 58 28.04 9.58 -6.18
C ASN A 58 27.57 8.13 -6.05
N PHE A 59 28.48 7.19 -6.31
CA PHE A 59 28.24 5.77 -6.15
C PHE A 59 29.42 5.15 -5.42
N PHE A 60 29.15 4.55 -4.27
CA PHE A 60 30.13 3.88 -3.42
C PHE A 60 31.29 4.82 -2.99
N ASN A 61 30.96 6.04 -2.53
CA ASN A 61 31.93 7.10 -2.18
C ASN A 61 32.84 7.56 -3.36
N TYR A 62 32.49 7.22 -4.60
CA TYR A 62 33.14 7.74 -5.80
C TYR A 62 32.18 8.63 -6.58
N SER A 63 32.67 9.80 -6.99
CA SER A 63 31.90 10.72 -7.83
C SER A 63 32.08 10.36 -9.31
N HIS A 64 30.98 10.16 -10.02
CA HIS A 64 30.98 9.80 -11.44
C HIS A 64 30.36 10.91 -12.28
N SER A 65 31.07 11.31 -13.34
CA SER A 65 30.60 12.31 -14.31
C SER A 65 30.06 11.68 -15.60
N SER A 66 30.06 10.34 -15.69
CA SER A 66 29.55 9.62 -16.84
C SER A 66 29.08 8.20 -16.51
N LEU A 67 28.21 7.65 -17.35
CA LEU A 67 27.78 6.25 -17.29
C LEU A 67 27.56 5.66 -18.69
N TRP A 68 27.35 4.34 -18.74
CA TRP A 68 26.90 3.60 -19.92
C TRP A 68 25.67 2.77 -19.55
N VAL A 69 24.66 2.79 -20.43
CA VAL A 69 23.49 1.90 -20.35
C VAL A 69 23.76 0.66 -21.17
N ASN A 70 23.59 -0.53 -20.60
CA ASN A 70 23.87 -1.80 -21.25
C ASN A 70 22.58 -2.55 -21.62
N VAL A 71 22.61 -3.25 -22.76
CA VAL A 71 21.47 -4.04 -23.25
C VAL A 71 21.03 -5.09 -22.23
N ASN A 72 21.99 -5.74 -21.58
CA ASN A 72 21.77 -6.83 -20.63
C ASN A 72 21.20 -6.38 -19.28
N GLY A 73 20.76 -5.13 -19.11
CA GLY A 73 20.06 -4.70 -17.89
C GLY A 73 20.95 -4.18 -16.77
N ALA A 74 22.09 -3.57 -17.13
CA ALA A 74 23.03 -2.95 -16.22
C ALA A 74 23.38 -1.50 -16.60
N ILE A 75 23.76 -0.70 -15.60
CA ILE A 75 24.33 0.64 -15.75
C ILE A 75 25.74 0.60 -15.20
N SER A 76 26.73 1.02 -15.98
CA SER A 76 28.15 0.98 -15.59
C SER A 76 28.77 2.37 -15.59
N PHE A 77 29.77 2.58 -14.74
CA PHE A 77 30.37 3.91 -14.50
C PHE A 77 31.83 4.04 -14.91
N LEU A 78 32.50 2.92 -15.25
CA LEU A 78 33.91 2.90 -15.61
C LEU A 78 34.14 2.51 -17.07
N ASN A 79 33.54 1.39 -17.50
CA ASN A 79 33.68 0.85 -18.84
C ASN A 79 32.35 0.20 -19.28
N PRO A 80 32.05 0.17 -20.59
CA PRO A 80 30.90 -0.58 -21.11
C PRO A 80 31.05 -2.07 -20.80
N ILE A 81 29.93 -2.72 -20.48
CA ILE A 81 29.87 -4.16 -20.18
C ILE A 81 29.59 -4.91 -21.47
N SER A 82 30.30 -6.01 -21.73
CA SER A 82 30.05 -6.92 -22.86
C SER A 82 29.79 -8.36 -22.41
N THR A 83 29.62 -8.58 -21.11
CA THR A 83 29.37 -9.90 -20.53
C THR A 83 27.85 -10.08 -20.41
N TYR A 84 27.32 -11.17 -20.97
CA TYR A 84 25.90 -11.51 -20.96
C TYR A 84 25.51 -12.41 -19.79
N THR A 85 26.34 -13.41 -19.47
CA THR A 85 26.07 -14.31 -18.34
C THR A 85 26.45 -13.61 -17.05
N PRO A 86 25.49 -13.38 -16.13
CA PRO A 86 25.79 -12.72 -14.87
C PRO A 86 26.80 -13.53 -14.07
N THR A 87 27.82 -12.86 -13.55
CA THR A 87 28.74 -13.51 -12.62
C THR A 87 28.12 -13.42 -11.23
N CYS A 88 27.68 -14.56 -10.68
CA CYS A 88 27.21 -14.64 -9.28
C CYS A 88 28.35 -14.57 -8.26
N ALA A 89 29.52 -14.09 -8.70
CA ALA A 89 30.77 -13.81 -8.01
C ALA A 89 31.23 -12.40 -8.43
N PRO A 90 32.19 -11.76 -7.73
CA PRO A 90 32.63 -10.40 -8.08
C PRO A 90 33.05 -10.34 -9.55
N VAL A 91 32.57 -9.34 -10.29
CA VAL A 91 32.99 -9.13 -11.68
C VAL A 91 34.49 -8.77 -11.67
N ALA A 92 35.20 -9.07 -12.76
CA ALA A 92 36.60 -8.66 -12.91
C ALA A 92 36.81 -7.16 -12.59
N ARG A 93 37.99 -6.82 -12.05
CA ARG A 93 38.36 -5.41 -11.74
C ARG A 93 37.99 -4.47 -12.90
N ASN A 94 37.45 -3.29 -12.58
CA ASN A 94 37.07 -2.18 -13.47
C ASN A 94 35.60 -2.13 -13.97
N PHE A 95 34.67 -2.90 -13.40
CA PHE A 95 33.23 -2.79 -13.71
C PHE A 95 32.42 -2.36 -12.49
N ARG A 96 32.42 -1.05 -12.20
CA ARG A 96 31.49 -0.50 -11.21
C ARG A 96 30.12 -0.34 -11.83
N MET A 97 29.12 -1.04 -11.31
CA MET A 97 27.81 -1.11 -11.93
C MET A 97 26.64 -1.20 -10.95
N ILE A 98 25.48 -0.71 -11.42
CA ILE A 98 24.17 -0.90 -10.83
C ILE A 98 23.38 -1.80 -11.79
N SER A 99 22.93 -2.95 -11.32
CA SER A 99 22.19 -3.94 -12.10
C SER A 99 20.76 -4.07 -11.55
N PRO A 100 19.75 -3.36 -12.11
CA PRO A 100 18.36 -3.64 -11.80
C PRO A 100 17.95 -5.05 -12.25
N PHE A 101 18.51 -5.55 -13.35
CA PHE A 101 18.25 -6.90 -13.84
C PHE A 101 19.31 -7.31 -14.86
N TRP A 102 20.50 -7.72 -14.43
CA TRP A 102 21.55 -8.13 -15.37
C TRP A 102 21.32 -9.57 -15.84
N ALA A 103 21.01 -9.77 -17.12
CA ALA A 103 20.85 -11.06 -17.78
C ALA A 103 21.08 -10.93 -19.29
N ASP A 104 21.23 -12.06 -19.97
CA ASP A 104 21.46 -12.17 -21.42
C ASP A 104 20.21 -11.75 -22.23
N VAL A 105 20.04 -10.42 -22.37
CA VAL A 105 18.93 -9.72 -23.05
C VAL A 105 19.28 -9.61 -24.54
N ASP A 106 18.32 -9.93 -25.40
CA ASP A 106 18.49 -9.76 -26.85
C ASP A 106 17.43 -8.81 -27.40
N THR A 107 17.89 -7.84 -28.19
CA THR A 107 17.04 -6.88 -28.91
C THR A 107 17.22 -6.97 -30.44
N GLN A 108 18.01 -7.92 -30.95
CA GLN A 108 18.35 -8.04 -32.38
C GLN A 108 17.22 -8.55 -33.26
N SER A 109 16.38 -9.45 -32.75
CA SER A 109 15.45 -10.27 -33.56
C SER A 109 14.07 -9.62 -33.80
N GLU A 110 13.87 -8.38 -33.34
CA GLU A 110 12.57 -7.72 -33.39
C GLU A 110 12.44 -6.76 -34.56
N THR A 111 11.29 -6.78 -35.24
CA THR A 111 10.89 -5.69 -36.14
C THR A 111 10.94 -4.38 -35.35
N PRO A 112 11.83 -3.42 -35.70
CA PRO A 112 12.16 -2.31 -34.82
C PRO A 112 10.95 -1.39 -34.66
N THR A 113 10.37 -1.40 -33.46
CA THR A 113 9.34 -0.43 -33.06
C THR A 113 9.65 0.09 -31.66
N PRO A 114 9.31 1.36 -31.34
CA PRO A 114 9.45 1.92 -30.00
C PRO A 114 8.71 1.15 -28.87
N ALA A 115 7.92 0.12 -29.22
CA ALA A 115 7.19 -0.72 -28.28
C ALA A 115 8.06 -1.76 -27.57
N SER A 116 9.29 -2.00 -28.03
CA SER A 116 10.28 -2.85 -27.39
C SER A 116 11.66 -2.24 -27.57
N ALA A 117 12.13 -1.57 -26.53
CA ALA A 117 13.37 -0.81 -26.60
C ALA A 117 13.89 -0.47 -25.21
N ILE A 118 15.18 -0.13 -25.18
CA ILE A 118 15.83 0.41 -23.99
C ILE A 118 15.90 1.92 -24.18
N SER A 119 15.20 2.66 -23.33
CA SER A 119 15.15 4.12 -23.38
C SER A 119 15.79 4.73 -22.14
N PHE A 120 16.44 5.87 -22.29
CA PHE A 120 17.05 6.57 -21.17
C PHE A 120 17.12 8.08 -21.36
N ARG A 121 17.08 8.81 -20.25
CA ARG A 121 17.35 10.26 -20.22
C ARG A 121 17.93 10.68 -18.88
N GLN A 122 18.63 11.81 -18.89
CA GLN A 122 18.80 12.64 -17.70
C GLN A 122 17.72 13.72 -17.65
N SER A 123 17.27 14.09 -16.47
CA SER A 123 16.18 15.03 -16.24
C SER A 123 16.46 15.92 -15.02
N THR A 124 16.15 17.20 -15.17
CA THR A 124 16.08 18.19 -14.08
C THR A 124 14.67 18.78 -14.00
N ALA A 125 13.68 18.13 -14.62
CA ALA A 125 12.30 18.59 -14.63
C ALA A 125 11.69 18.44 -13.23
N ALA A 126 10.95 19.47 -12.78
CA ALA A 126 10.35 19.48 -11.44
C ALA A 126 9.44 18.27 -11.18
N SER A 127 8.73 17.76 -12.19
CA SER A 127 7.88 16.57 -12.07
C SER A 127 8.67 15.31 -11.71
N ASP A 128 9.79 15.07 -12.40
CA ASP A 128 10.64 13.90 -12.20
C ASP A 128 11.37 14.00 -10.85
N LEU A 129 11.85 15.20 -10.49
CA LEU A 129 12.50 15.45 -9.21
C LEU A 129 11.53 15.30 -8.03
N GLN A 130 10.28 15.77 -8.17
CA GLN A 130 9.26 15.59 -7.13
C GLN A 130 8.85 14.13 -6.98
N GLN A 131 8.73 13.37 -8.07
CA GLN A 131 8.47 11.93 -7.98
C GLN A 131 9.63 11.19 -7.31
N ALA A 132 10.87 11.49 -7.69
CA ALA A 132 12.06 10.92 -7.07
C ALA A 132 12.13 11.28 -5.57
N LYS A 133 11.83 12.53 -5.21
CA LYS A 133 11.77 12.98 -3.81
C LYS A 133 10.72 12.22 -3.02
N ARG A 134 9.53 11.95 -3.59
CA ARG A 134 8.50 11.13 -2.92
C ARG A 134 8.99 9.72 -2.64
N GLU A 135 9.67 9.07 -3.59
CA GLU A 135 10.19 7.71 -3.39
C GLU A 135 11.34 7.68 -2.39
N VAL A 136 12.27 8.64 -2.46
CA VAL A 136 13.38 8.75 -1.52
C VAL A 136 12.90 9.05 -0.11
N LEU A 137 11.97 9.99 0.08
CA LEU A 137 11.42 10.30 1.41
C LEU A 137 10.56 9.17 1.99
N TYR A 138 9.91 8.40 1.13
CA TYR A 138 9.20 7.20 1.56
C TYR A 138 10.16 6.13 2.08
N ALA A 139 11.33 5.98 1.43
CA ALA A 139 12.37 5.04 1.83
C ALA A 139 13.26 5.54 2.99
N PHE A 140 13.53 6.84 3.06
CA PHE A 140 14.46 7.47 3.98
C PHE A 140 13.79 8.69 4.63
N PRO A 141 12.85 8.49 5.56
CA PRO A 141 12.05 9.57 6.14
C PRO A 141 12.88 10.58 6.94
N ASP A 142 14.05 10.18 7.45
CA ASP A 142 14.97 11.05 8.19
C ASP A 142 15.61 12.15 7.32
N LEU A 143 15.51 12.05 6.00
CA LEU A 143 16.03 13.03 5.05
C LEU A 143 15.04 14.17 4.75
N VAL A 144 14.39 14.70 5.79
CA VAL A 144 13.22 15.62 5.71
C VAL A 144 13.43 16.82 4.76
N ASP A 145 14.67 17.29 4.63
CA ASP A 145 15.05 18.44 3.80
C ASP A 145 15.80 18.06 2.49
N ILE A 146 15.73 16.81 2.03
CA ILE A 146 16.39 16.40 0.78
C ILE A 146 15.86 17.20 -0.41
N ASP A 147 16.76 17.80 -1.17
CA ASP A 147 16.45 18.56 -2.39
C ASP A 147 17.19 17.98 -3.58
N LEU A 148 16.55 17.04 -4.28
CA LEU A 148 17.13 16.35 -5.43
C LEU A 148 17.17 17.29 -6.63
N THR A 149 18.33 17.40 -7.26
CA THR A 149 18.57 18.34 -8.37
C THR A 149 18.68 17.64 -9.72
N TRP A 150 18.85 16.32 -9.72
CA TRP A 150 19.10 15.56 -10.94
C TRP A 150 18.57 14.12 -10.84
N THR A 151 18.03 13.63 -11.95
CA THR A 151 17.56 12.23 -12.08
C THR A 151 17.97 11.65 -13.44
N TYR A 152 18.37 10.38 -13.48
CA TYR A 152 18.60 9.57 -14.68
C TYR A 152 17.63 8.40 -14.70
N ILE A 153 16.91 8.24 -15.79
CA ILE A 153 15.81 7.28 -15.93
C ILE A 153 16.20 6.33 -17.04
N VAL A 154 16.18 5.03 -16.76
CA VAL A 154 16.47 3.96 -17.73
C VAL A 154 15.37 2.93 -17.69
N THR A 155 14.73 2.66 -18.82
CA THR A 155 13.67 1.65 -18.92
C THR A 155 14.07 0.60 -19.94
N TRP A 156 14.09 -0.67 -19.52
CA TRP A 156 14.12 -1.82 -20.42
C TRP A 156 12.67 -2.23 -20.65
N ASN A 157 12.07 -1.70 -21.72
CA ASN A 157 10.66 -1.92 -22.01
C ASN A 157 10.48 -3.12 -22.94
N ASN A 158 9.72 -4.11 -22.48
CA ASN A 158 9.29 -5.25 -23.26
C ASN A 158 10.46 -6.02 -23.90
N VAL A 159 11.54 -6.24 -23.15
CA VAL A 159 12.75 -6.91 -23.63
C VAL A 159 12.67 -8.43 -23.49
N THR A 160 13.35 -9.15 -24.39
CA THR A 160 13.42 -10.63 -24.36
C THR A 160 14.83 -11.13 -24.10
N PHE A 161 14.97 -12.45 -23.99
CA PHE A 161 16.24 -13.13 -23.74
C PHE A 161 16.87 -13.68 -25.02
N TYR A 162 18.18 -13.86 -24.98
CA TYR A 162 18.93 -14.39 -26.11
C TYR A 162 18.41 -15.75 -26.60
N ARG A 163 18.10 -15.79 -27.90
CA ARG A 163 17.48 -16.92 -28.63
C ARG A 163 16.08 -17.32 -28.14
N ASP A 164 15.30 -16.37 -27.63
CA ASP A 164 13.86 -16.55 -27.54
C ASP A 164 13.26 -16.85 -28.93
N ASP A 165 12.15 -17.57 -28.95
CA ASP A 165 11.31 -17.71 -30.15
C ASP A 165 10.29 -16.58 -30.15
N PRO A 166 10.31 -15.65 -31.12
CA PRO A 166 9.41 -14.51 -31.14
C PRO A 166 7.91 -14.87 -31.05
N SER A 167 7.53 -16.10 -31.40
CA SER A 167 6.15 -16.58 -31.26
C SER A 167 5.67 -16.75 -29.82
N ARG A 168 6.57 -16.85 -28.84
CA ARG A 168 6.23 -17.08 -27.42
C ARG A 168 5.88 -15.82 -26.65
N GLN A 169 6.31 -14.65 -27.13
CA GLN A 169 6.02 -13.35 -26.52
C GLN A 169 6.43 -13.26 -25.03
N ILE A 170 7.52 -13.93 -24.63
CA ILE A 170 8.05 -13.87 -23.26
C ILE A 170 8.89 -12.59 -23.13
N ARG A 171 8.43 -11.66 -22.29
CA ARG A 171 8.97 -10.29 -22.21
C ARG A 171 9.01 -9.79 -20.78
N ASN A 172 10.05 -9.02 -20.45
CA ASN A 172 10.21 -8.33 -19.17
C ASN A 172 10.14 -6.81 -19.39
N THR A 173 9.56 -6.11 -18.42
CA THR A 173 9.67 -4.64 -18.32
C THR A 173 10.15 -4.26 -16.93
N PHE A 174 11.22 -3.48 -16.86
CA PHE A 174 11.79 -2.97 -15.60
C PHE A 174 12.49 -1.63 -15.83
N GLN A 175 12.64 -0.85 -14.77
CA GLN A 175 13.17 0.52 -14.83
C GLN A 175 14.10 0.79 -13.65
N ALA A 176 15.16 1.57 -13.90
CA ALA A 176 16.06 2.09 -12.88
C ALA A 176 16.09 3.61 -12.92
N ILE A 177 16.02 4.23 -11.73
CA ILE A 177 16.10 5.66 -11.52
C ILE A 177 17.32 5.94 -10.65
N LEU A 178 18.24 6.76 -11.14
CA LEU A 178 19.36 7.28 -10.34
C LEU A 178 19.06 8.73 -10.02
N THR A 179 19.03 9.13 -8.75
CA THR A 179 18.70 10.52 -8.39
C THR A 179 19.67 11.07 -7.36
N THR A 180 19.99 12.36 -7.42
CA THR A 180 20.96 12.98 -6.54
C THR A 180 20.77 14.50 -6.40
N ASN A 181 21.32 15.05 -5.32
CA ASN A 181 21.56 16.48 -5.14
C ASN A 181 23.04 16.87 -5.29
N GLY A 182 23.88 15.95 -5.77
CA GLY A 182 25.35 16.07 -5.85
C GLY A 182 26.10 15.65 -4.59
N ILE A 183 25.38 15.41 -3.48
CA ILE A 183 25.93 14.90 -2.21
C ILE A 183 25.35 13.51 -1.94
N HIS A 184 24.05 13.42 -1.72
CA HIS A 184 23.31 12.17 -1.53
C HIS A 184 22.84 11.64 -2.87
N SER A 185 22.97 10.34 -3.07
CA SER A 185 22.63 9.65 -4.31
C SER A 185 21.83 8.39 -4.00
N PHE A 186 20.79 8.16 -4.78
CA PHE A 186 19.86 7.04 -4.60
C PHE A 186 19.64 6.28 -5.90
N ALA A 187 19.38 4.98 -5.78
CA ALA A 187 18.93 4.12 -6.87
C ALA A 187 17.53 3.57 -6.55
N ILE A 188 16.59 3.69 -7.49
CA ILE A 188 15.23 3.15 -7.38
C ILE A 188 15.01 2.16 -8.52
N PHE A 189 14.51 0.96 -8.23
CA PHE A 189 14.13 -0.04 -9.23
C PHE A 189 12.63 -0.26 -9.24
N TYR A 190 12.04 -0.31 -10.43
CA TYR A 190 10.65 -0.71 -10.67
C TYR A 190 10.61 -1.97 -11.53
N TYR A 191 9.77 -2.92 -11.14
CA TYR A 191 9.57 -4.16 -11.86
C TYR A 191 8.10 -4.35 -12.22
N ASN A 192 7.82 -4.51 -13.52
CA ASN A 192 6.57 -5.08 -13.98
C ASN A 192 6.63 -6.62 -13.82
N LYS A 193 5.79 -7.36 -14.54
CA LYS A 193 5.85 -8.82 -14.60
C LYS A 193 7.21 -9.26 -15.18
N ILE A 194 7.95 -10.03 -14.39
CA ILE A 194 9.14 -10.73 -14.83
C ILE A 194 8.74 -12.16 -15.21
N GLN A 195 9.04 -12.55 -16.44
CA GLN A 195 8.60 -13.81 -17.06
C GLN A 195 9.78 -14.73 -17.43
N TRP A 196 10.98 -14.16 -17.53
CA TRP A 196 12.22 -14.89 -17.81
C TRP A 196 13.34 -14.37 -16.92
N THR A 197 14.35 -15.20 -16.64
CA THR A 197 15.53 -14.82 -15.83
C THR A 197 16.86 -15.13 -16.49
N THR A 198 16.88 -15.92 -17.57
CA THR A 198 18.11 -16.49 -18.12
C THR A 198 18.04 -16.61 -19.64
N GLY A 199 19.06 -16.14 -20.35
CA GLY A 199 19.20 -16.39 -21.79
C GLY A 199 19.74 -17.78 -22.12
N THR A 200 19.55 -18.21 -23.37
CA THR A 200 19.90 -19.58 -23.79
C THR A 200 21.41 -19.84 -23.71
N ALA A 201 22.25 -18.83 -23.97
CA ALA A 201 23.71 -18.95 -23.84
C ALA A 201 24.17 -19.04 -22.37
N SER A 202 23.29 -18.68 -21.44
CA SER A 202 23.49 -18.81 -19.99
C SER A 202 22.84 -20.09 -19.42
N ASN A 203 22.65 -21.12 -20.26
CA ASN A 203 21.99 -22.39 -19.95
C ASN A 203 20.48 -22.29 -19.64
N GLY A 204 19.82 -21.22 -20.09
CA GLY A 204 18.37 -21.09 -20.04
C GLY A 204 17.67 -22.09 -20.98
N ASN A 205 16.48 -22.52 -20.60
CA ASN A 205 15.60 -23.34 -21.44
C ASN A 205 14.79 -22.46 -22.42
N ALA A 206 13.93 -23.08 -23.23
CA ALA A 206 13.11 -22.39 -24.24
C ALA A 206 12.13 -21.34 -23.70
N ASN A 207 11.93 -21.27 -22.37
CA ASN A 207 11.10 -20.28 -21.69
C ASN A 207 11.95 -19.20 -20.98
N GLY A 208 13.27 -19.21 -21.17
CA GLY A 208 14.19 -18.26 -20.52
C GLY A 208 14.38 -18.52 -19.02
N LEU A 209 14.24 -19.78 -18.59
CA LEU A 209 14.35 -20.21 -17.19
C LEU A 209 15.45 -21.27 -16.99
N GLY A 210 15.92 -21.44 -15.76
CA GLY A 210 17.03 -22.36 -15.45
C GLY A 210 18.39 -21.69 -15.68
N GLY A 211 19.47 -22.48 -15.78
CA GLY A 211 20.81 -21.94 -16.01
C GLY A 211 21.30 -20.97 -14.92
N THR A 212 21.91 -19.86 -15.32
CA THR A 212 22.36 -18.76 -14.44
C THR A 212 21.36 -17.59 -14.47
N PRO A 213 20.49 -17.43 -13.44
CA PRO A 213 19.48 -16.38 -13.39
C PRO A 213 20.08 -14.98 -13.27
N ALA A 214 19.25 -13.98 -13.57
CA ALA A 214 19.63 -12.57 -13.56
C ALA A 214 20.24 -12.13 -12.23
N GLN A 215 21.24 -11.25 -12.29
CA GLN A 215 21.78 -10.57 -11.12
C GLN A 215 21.03 -9.27 -10.85
N ILE A 216 20.68 -9.03 -9.59
CA ILE A 216 20.10 -7.77 -9.12
C ILE A 216 20.95 -7.24 -7.96
N GLY A 217 21.37 -5.98 -8.06
CA GLY A 217 22.22 -5.35 -7.05
C GLY A 217 23.30 -4.41 -7.61
N PHE A 218 24.45 -4.42 -6.96
CA PHE A 218 25.51 -3.42 -7.05
C PHE A 218 26.88 -4.10 -7.04
N ASP A 219 27.77 -3.72 -7.96
CA ASP A 219 29.18 -4.14 -7.96
C ASP A 219 30.07 -2.89 -7.88
N PHE A 220 31.03 -2.91 -6.98
CA PHE A 220 31.84 -1.74 -6.67
C PHE A 220 33.06 -1.58 -7.60
N GLY A 221 33.32 -2.58 -8.45
CA GLY A 221 34.35 -2.57 -9.48
C GLY A 221 35.78 -2.76 -8.96
N ASP A 222 35.94 -3.10 -7.68
CA ASP A 222 37.24 -3.38 -7.03
C ASP A 222 37.66 -4.86 -7.12
N GLY A 223 36.76 -5.73 -7.61
CA GLY A 223 36.96 -7.17 -7.75
C GLY A 223 36.80 -7.94 -6.44
N GLU A 224 36.34 -7.30 -5.36
CA GLU A 224 36.17 -7.90 -4.04
C GLU A 224 34.77 -7.67 -3.48
N ASN A 225 34.26 -6.44 -3.57
CA ASN A 225 33.04 -6.01 -2.89
C ASN A 225 31.85 -5.85 -3.85
N ARG A 226 30.70 -6.37 -3.42
CA ARG A 226 29.40 -6.25 -4.08
C ARG A 226 28.29 -6.31 -3.05
N ASP A 227 27.13 -5.78 -3.43
CA ASP A 227 25.89 -5.92 -2.66
C ASP A 227 24.78 -6.43 -3.59
N MET A 228 24.13 -7.53 -3.24
CA MET A 228 23.13 -8.18 -4.07
C MET A 228 21.88 -8.45 -3.25
N LEU A 229 20.72 -8.33 -3.89
CA LEU A 229 19.46 -8.78 -3.28
C LEU A 229 19.52 -10.29 -3.08
N ASN A 230 18.91 -10.79 -2.00
CA ASN A 230 18.95 -12.22 -1.65
C ASN A 230 18.40 -13.15 -2.74
N VAL A 231 17.52 -12.66 -3.62
CA VAL A 231 16.98 -13.44 -4.74
C VAL A 231 17.86 -13.41 -5.98
N SER A 232 18.80 -12.47 -6.07
CA SER A 232 19.74 -12.33 -7.18
C SER A 232 20.41 -13.67 -7.50
N CYS A 233 20.60 -13.98 -8.79
CA CYS A 233 21.19 -15.23 -9.24
C CYS A 233 20.42 -16.52 -8.86
N THR A 234 19.15 -16.41 -8.46
CA THR A 234 18.30 -17.58 -8.18
C THR A 234 17.04 -17.56 -9.04
N ALA A 235 16.34 -18.70 -9.14
CA ALA A 235 15.05 -18.77 -9.84
C ALA A 235 13.99 -17.82 -9.23
N ASN A 236 14.17 -17.42 -7.96
CA ASN A 236 13.26 -16.51 -7.26
C ASN A 236 13.28 -15.08 -7.81
N VAL A 237 14.23 -14.73 -8.69
CA VAL A 237 14.18 -13.46 -9.42
C VAL A 237 12.88 -13.28 -10.21
N LEU A 238 12.23 -14.37 -10.64
CA LEU A 238 10.89 -14.29 -11.24
C LEU A 238 9.87 -13.56 -10.37
N ASN A 239 10.02 -13.63 -9.05
CA ASN A 239 9.11 -13.03 -8.08
C ASN A 239 9.48 -11.59 -7.72
N ILE A 240 10.51 -11.00 -8.31
CA ILE A 240 10.99 -9.66 -7.93
C ILE A 240 9.91 -8.57 -8.10
N GLY A 241 9.01 -8.73 -9.08
CA GLY A 241 7.85 -7.86 -9.27
C GLY A 241 6.87 -7.84 -8.09
N SER A 242 6.86 -8.90 -7.28
CA SER A 242 6.04 -9.01 -6.05
C SER A 242 6.81 -8.71 -4.76
N MET A 243 8.11 -8.39 -4.84
CA MET A 243 8.98 -8.15 -3.69
C MET A 243 9.29 -6.65 -3.52
N SER A 244 9.83 -6.27 -2.36
CA SER A 244 10.21 -4.87 -2.08
C SER A 244 11.15 -4.77 -0.89
N ASN A 245 11.95 -3.70 -0.82
CA ASN A 245 12.65 -3.27 0.41
C ASN A 245 12.05 -1.99 1.02
N VAL A 246 10.94 -1.48 0.46
CA VAL A 246 10.21 -0.30 0.94
C VAL A 246 8.72 -0.61 1.19
N GLY A 247 8.29 -1.87 1.07
CA GLY A 247 6.88 -2.25 1.25
C GLY A 247 5.96 -1.92 0.07
N LYS A 248 6.49 -1.49 -1.08
CA LYS A 248 5.74 -1.30 -2.35
C LYS A 248 6.13 -2.40 -3.34
N SER A 249 5.17 -3.27 -3.70
CA SER A 249 5.40 -4.40 -4.63
C SER A 249 6.14 -3.97 -5.89
N GLY A 250 7.27 -4.62 -6.18
CA GLY A 250 8.09 -4.36 -7.36
C GLY A 250 8.88 -3.06 -7.29
N VAL A 251 8.95 -2.40 -6.13
CA VAL A 251 9.74 -1.17 -5.92
C VAL A 251 10.86 -1.45 -4.94
N PHE A 252 12.07 -1.04 -5.31
CA PHE A 252 13.23 -1.07 -4.42
C PHE A 252 13.92 0.28 -4.41
N VAL A 253 14.35 0.77 -3.26
CA VAL A 253 15.05 2.06 -3.11
C VAL A 253 16.30 1.86 -2.28
N PHE A 254 17.42 2.45 -2.68
CA PHE A 254 18.70 2.34 -1.98
C PHE A 254 19.40 3.69 -1.95
N GLN A 255 20.05 4.02 -0.83
CA GLN A 255 21.05 5.08 -0.80
C GLN A 255 22.40 4.48 -1.19
N VAL A 256 23.09 5.13 -2.13
CA VAL A 256 24.24 4.53 -2.83
C VAL A 256 25.50 5.42 -2.80
N ASP A 257 25.46 6.59 -2.15
CA ASP A 257 26.60 7.51 -2.06
C ASP A 257 27.65 7.13 -1.01
N ALA A 258 27.32 6.27 -0.04
CA ALA A 258 28.19 5.92 1.08
C ALA A 258 29.25 4.84 0.73
N THR A 259 30.06 4.43 1.70
CA THR A 259 31.05 3.33 1.55
C THR A 259 30.42 1.93 1.56
N GLU A 260 29.10 1.85 1.60
CA GLU A 260 28.29 0.66 1.47
C GLU A 260 26.95 1.06 0.84
N ILE A 261 26.22 0.08 0.32
CA ILE A 261 24.84 0.34 -0.10
C ILE A 261 23.99 0.35 1.15
N ILE A 262 23.32 1.46 1.38
CA ILE A 262 22.46 1.63 2.53
C ILE A 262 21.04 1.32 2.04
N PRO A 263 20.46 0.15 2.40
CA PRO A 263 19.04 -0.03 2.22
C PRO A 263 18.28 1.00 3.08
N PRO A 264 16.98 1.22 2.81
CA PRO A 264 16.10 1.94 3.72
C PRO A 264 16.38 1.42 5.13
N PRO A 265 16.56 2.29 6.14
CA PRO A 265 16.96 1.86 7.47
C PRO A 265 16.13 0.66 7.85
N ASN A 266 16.80 -0.49 7.97
CA ASN A 266 16.15 -1.71 8.41
C ASN A 266 15.40 -1.30 9.66
N ILE A 267 14.14 -1.69 9.74
CA ILE A 267 13.47 -1.81 11.02
C ILE A 267 14.24 -2.91 11.76
N THR A 268 15.40 -2.56 12.33
CA THR A 268 16.14 -3.42 13.22
C THR A 268 15.27 -3.52 14.45
N ARG A 269 14.51 -4.61 14.48
CA ARG A 269 13.99 -5.29 15.65
C ARG A 269 14.89 -4.98 16.86
N PRO A 270 14.36 -4.40 17.96
CA PRO A 270 15.12 -4.32 19.19
C PRO A 270 15.60 -5.74 19.53
N THR A 271 16.91 -5.93 19.72
CA THR A 271 17.39 -7.06 20.52
C THR A 271 16.60 -7.06 21.81
N GLN A 272 15.93 -8.19 22.09
CA GLN A 272 15.06 -8.39 23.25
C GLN A 272 15.65 -7.73 24.49
N ALA A 273 15.10 -6.57 24.84
CA ALA A 273 14.98 -6.22 26.24
C ALA A 273 14.10 -7.32 26.87
N PRO A 274 14.35 -7.74 28.12
CA PRO A 274 13.42 -8.60 28.84
C PRO A 274 12.02 -8.01 28.69
N PRO A 275 10.97 -8.83 28.55
CA PRO A 275 9.65 -8.33 28.19
C PRO A 275 9.19 -7.33 29.27
N THR A 276 9.41 -6.04 29.02
CA THR A 276 8.59 -5.00 29.60
C THR A 276 7.24 -5.28 29.02
N GLN A 277 6.36 -5.78 29.88
CA GLN A 277 5.03 -6.25 29.51
C GLN A 277 4.42 -5.26 28.54
N VAL A 278 4.23 -5.70 27.29
CA VAL A 278 3.15 -5.20 26.46
C VAL A 278 1.94 -5.19 27.39
N PRO A 279 1.30 -4.04 27.64
CA PRO A 279 0.10 -4.02 28.48
C PRO A 279 -0.79 -5.14 27.98
N SER A 280 -1.08 -6.11 28.85
CA SER A 280 -1.86 -7.28 28.49
C SER A 280 -3.21 -6.80 27.99
N ASP A 281 -3.39 -6.78 26.68
CA ASP A 281 -4.70 -6.49 26.12
C ASP A 281 -5.59 -7.68 26.47
N PRO A 282 -6.73 -7.45 27.15
CA PRO A 282 -7.68 -8.52 27.47
C PRO A 282 -8.30 -9.21 26.25
N ARG A 283 -8.00 -8.73 25.02
CA ARG A 283 -8.43 -9.27 23.72
C ARG A 283 -7.33 -10.08 23.01
N SER A 284 -6.38 -10.69 23.72
CA SER A 284 -5.37 -11.56 23.10
C SER A 284 -5.97 -12.83 22.46
N ASP A 285 -7.15 -13.24 22.95
CA ASP A 285 -7.99 -14.35 22.47
C ASP A 285 -8.97 -13.98 21.33
N ALA A 286 -8.95 -12.72 20.90
CA ALA A 286 -10.08 -12.06 20.26
C ALA A 286 -10.09 -12.26 18.73
N PHE A 287 -10.37 -13.49 18.31
CA PHE A 287 -10.53 -13.80 16.89
C PHE A 287 -11.78 -13.15 16.31
N GLY A 288 -11.62 -12.30 15.29
CA GLY A 288 -12.77 -11.68 14.65
C GLY A 288 -13.57 -10.78 15.61
N THR A 289 -12.90 -10.07 16.51
CA THR A 289 -13.54 -9.03 17.32
C THR A 289 -13.59 -7.70 16.61
N GLU A 290 -14.66 -6.95 16.88
CA GLU A 290 -14.76 -5.57 16.45
C GLU A 290 -13.63 -4.73 17.06
N CYS A 291 -13.25 -3.68 16.34
CA CYS A 291 -12.28 -2.73 16.85
C CYS A 291 -12.77 -2.08 18.14
N SER A 292 -11.83 -1.65 18.98
CA SER A 292 -12.15 -0.97 20.24
C SER A 292 -13.05 0.23 19.98
N SER A 293 -14.16 0.29 20.69
CA SER A 293 -15.09 1.42 20.71
C SER A 293 -14.69 2.49 21.73
N ASP A 294 -13.54 2.35 22.40
CA ASP A 294 -13.04 3.31 23.37
C ASP A 294 -12.51 4.58 22.70
N VAL A 295 -13.42 5.50 22.44
CA VAL A 295 -13.17 6.85 21.92
C VAL A 295 -12.18 7.67 22.75
N SER A 296 -12.01 7.36 24.04
CA SER A 296 -11.05 8.08 24.89
C SER A 296 -9.60 7.77 24.51
N GLN A 297 -9.38 6.66 23.81
CA GLN A 297 -8.07 6.22 23.36
C GLN A 297 -7.88 6.40 21.84
N ALA A 298 -8.78 7.11 21.16
CA ALA A 298 -8.61 7.43 19.74
C ALA A 298 -7.38 8.34 19.53
N TRP A 299 -6.68 8.13 18.41
CA TRP A 299 -5.45 8.85 18.06
C TRP A 299 -5.60 9.59 16.72
N MET A 300 -6.43 10.63 16.70
CA MET A 300 -6.88 11.22 15.43
C MET A 300 -6.56 12.70 15.29
N ASP A 301 -6.40 13.14 14.04
CA ASP A 301 -6.49 14.55 13.65
C ASP A 301 -7.85 14.76 12.98
N VAL A 302 -8.72 15.56 13.60
CA VAL A 302 -10.08 15.81 13.12
C VAL A 302 -10.23 17.28 12.73
N VAL A 303 -10.52 17.55 11.45
CA VAL A 303 -10.77 18.91 10.98
C VAL A 303 -12.26 19.12 10.77
N PHE A 304 -12.84 20.05 11.52
CA PHE A 304 -14.21 20.50 11.34
C PHE A 304 -14.24 21.59 10.26
N VAL A 305 -15.00 21.36 9.20
CA VAL A 305 -15.22 22.32 8.10
C VAL A 305 -16.69 22.71 8.13
N ILE A 306 -16.99 23.91 8.62
CA ILE A 306 -18.33 24.29 9.06
C ILE A 306 -18.86 25.45 8.21
N ASP A 307 -20.02 25.24 7.61
CA ASP A 307 -20.78 26.27 6.92
C ASP A 307 -21.20 27.38 7.89
N THR A 308 -20.96 28.63 7.48
CA THR A 308 -21.30 29.85 8.22
C THR A 308 -22.05 30.85 7.33
N SER A 309 -22.50 30.40 6.17
CA SER A 309 -23.34 31.17 5.24
C SER A 309 -24.70 31.49 5.84
N ASN A 310 -25.51 32.22 5.09
CA ASN A 310 -26.86 32.62 5.48
C ASN A 310 -27.83 31.44 5.67
N ALA A 311 -27.47 30.23 5.23
CA ALA A 311 -28.19 28.99 5.50
C ALA A 311 -28.01 28.51 6.95
N MET A 312 -27.04 29.06 7.70
CA MET A 312 -26.75 28.74 9.09
C MET A 312 -26.97 29.97 9.98
N SER A 313 -28.08 30.03 10.70
CA SER A 313 -28.30 31.12 11.66
C SER A 313 -27.37 31.01 12.87
N SER A 314 -27.18 32.11 13.60
CA SER A 314 -26.41 32.12 14.85
C SER A 314 -26.98 31.11 15.88
N ARG A 315 -28.30 30.89 15.88
CA ARG A 315 -28.96 29.88 16.72
C ARG A 315 -28.63 28.47 16.26
N ASP A 316 -28.64 28.21 14.95
CA ASP A 316 -28.32 26.90 14.37
C ASP A 316 -26.87 26.50 14.69
N LEU A 317 -25.92 27.44 14.56
CA LEU A 317 -24.53 27.22 14.94
C LEU A 317 -24.37 26.96 16.45
N LEU A 318 -25.19 27.56 17.30
CA LEU A 318 -25.18 27.30 18.74
C LEU A 318 -25.70 25.88 19.07
N GLU A 319 -26.74 25.44 18.38
CA GLU A 319 -27.28 24.07 18.50
C GLU A 319 -26.27 23.03 18.02
N LEU A 320 -25.71 23.23 16.82
CA LEU A 320 -24.63 22.43 16.27
C LEU A 320 -23.41 22.36 17.22
N SER A 321 -23.06 23.49 17.84
CA SER A 321 -21.97 23.55 18.80
C SER A 321 -22.21 22.64 20.01
N GLY A 322 -23.45 22.57 20.49
CA GLY A 322 -23.86 21.68 21.58
C GLY A 322 -23.74 20.21 21.19
N GLU A 323 -24.13 19.85 19.97
CA GLU A 323 -23.99 18.49 19.44
C GLU A 323 -22.53 18.08 19.29
N ILE A 324 -21.72 18.92 18.62
CA ILE A 324 -20.28 18.69 18.45
C ILE A 324 -19.58 18.51 19.79
N THR A 325 -19.89 19.40 20.75
CA THR A 325 -19.34 19.31 22.11
C THR A 325 -19.73 18.00 22.77
N THR A 326 -20.98 17.56 22.63
CA THR A 326 -21.50 16.35 23.27
C THR A 326 -20.78 15.11 22.76
N PHE A 327 -20.61 14.97 21.44
CA PHE A 327 -20.00 13.77 20.88
C PHE A 327 -18.47 13.78 20.97
N MET A 328 -17.82 14.96 21.03
CA MET A 328 -16.36 15.05 21.22
C MET A 328 -15.93 14.93 22.68
N LYS A 329 -16.85 15.11 23.66
CA LYS A 329 -16.55 15.03 25.10
C LYS A 329 -15.83 13.74 25.55
N PRO A 330 -16.15 12.56 25.01
CA PRO A 330 -15.48 11.33 25.41
C PRO A 330 -14.01 11.21 24.91
N PHE A 331 -13.59 12.02 23.94
CA PHE A 331 -12.24 11.95 23.37
C PHE A 331 -11.21 12.60 24.29
N THR A 332 -10.03 12.00 24.38
CA THR A 332 -8.90 12.59 25.09
C THR A 332 -8.17 13.57 24.17
N PHE A 333 -8.27 14.87 24.45
CA PHE A 333 -7.55 15.90 23.69
C PHE A 333 -6.11 16.01 24.17
N GLY A 334 -5.16 16.07 23.22
CA GLY A 334 -3.75 16.22 23.56
C GLY A 334 -2.85 16.29 22.33
N GLN A 335 -1.71 16.96 22.49
CA GLN A 335 -0.72 17.15 21.43
C GLN A 335 0.30 16.00 21.37
N ASN A 336 0.66 15.45 22.53
CA ASN A 336 1.72 14.46 22.68
C ASN A 336 1.15 13.09 23.06
N GLY A 337 1.82 12.03 22.58
CA GLY A 337 1.54 10.66 22.97
C GLY A 337 0.57 9.92 22.04
N ASN A 338 0.66 8.59 22.09
CA ASN A 338 -0.33 7.71 21.48
C ASN A 338 -1.66 7.86 22.24
N HIS A 339 -2.80 7.64 21.57
CA HIS A 339 -4.15 7.75 22.16
C HIS A 339 -4.65 9.16 22.53
N THR A 340 -4.27 10.19 21.76
CA THR A 340 -4.86 11.53 21.89
C THR A 340 -5.42 12.06 20.56
N THR A 341 -6.47 12.86 20.63
CA THR A 341 -7.08 13.52 19.47
C THR A 341 -6.70 14.99 19.43
N ARG A 342 -6.40 15.49 18.22
CA ARG A 342 -6.29 16.91 17.91
C ARG A 342 -7.47 17.34 17.05
N ALA A 343 -7.90 18.57 17.19
CA ALA A 343 -8.98 19.14 16.39
C ALA A 343 -8.57 20.45 15.73
N ALA A 344 -9.08 20.72 14.54
CA ALA A 344 -8.98 22.02 13.88
C ALA A 344 -10.37 22.47 13.45
N ILE A 345 -10.58 23.78 13.34
CA ILE A 345 -11.87 24.37 12.98
C ILE A 345 -11.65 25.36 11.84
N ILE A 346 -12.31 25.07 10.73
CA ILE A 346 -12.37 25.89 9.53
C ILE A 346 -13.82 26.28 9.32
N THR A 347 -14.07 27.55 9.05
CA THR A 347 -15.39 28.04 8.65
C THR A 347 -15.38 28.42 7.19
N TYR A 348 -16.48 28.19 6.48
CA TYR A 348 -16.64 28.64 5.10
C TYR A 348 -18.00 29.29 4.86
N ALA A 349 -18.00 30.24 3.94
CA ALA A 349 -19.17 30.78 3.25
C ALA A 349 -18.73 31.06 1.79
N THR A 350 -18.79 32.30 1.29
CA THR A 350 -18.05 32.67 0.06
C THR A 350 -16.53 32.55 0.30
N ASN A 351 -16.07 33.03 1.45
CA ASN A 351 -14.68 32.97 1.88
C ASN A 351 -14.45 31.80 2.85
N VAL A 352 -13.22 31.28 2.88
CA VAL A 352 -12.81 30.19 3.77
C VAL A 352 -11.79 30.73 4.76
N GLU A 353 -11.97 30.40 6.05
CA GLU A 353 -11.10 30.90 7.10
C GLU A 353 -10.76 29.79 8.12
N THR A 354 -9.46 29.59 8.35
CA THR A 354 -8.98 28.71 9.44
C THR A 354 -9.10 29.46 10.77
N ARG A 355 -10.07 29.08 11.59
CA ARG A 355 -10.31 29.68 12.92
C ARG A 355 -9.35 29.13 13.96
N TYR A 356 -9.10 27.82 13.90
CA TYR A 356 -8.24 27.10 14.81
C TYR A 356 -7.52 25.98 14.07
N THR A 357 -6.22 25.83 14.31
CA THR A 357 -5.37 24.75 13.81
C THR A 357 -5.26 23.59 14.80
N LEU A 358 -4.62 22.48 14.40
CA LEU A 358 -4.46 21.30 15.28
C LEU A 358 -3.66 21.61 16.55
N ASN A 359 -2.91 22.72 16.58
CA ASN A 359 -2.08 23.12 17.72
C ASN A 359 -2.80 24.08 18.69
N ASP A 360 -3.94 24.67 18.29
CA ASP A 360 -4.59 25.73 19.08
C ASP A 360 -5.52 25.17 20.17
N VAL A 361 -6.20 24.06 19.89
CA VAL A 361 -7.17 23.42 20.80
C VAL A 361 -6.58 22.13 21.38
N THR A 362 -5.81 22.30 22.44
CA THR A 362 -5.04 21.23 23.08
C THR A 362 -5.79 20.49 24.21
N THR A 363 -6.94 21.00 24.65
CA THR A 363 -7.78 20.41 25.69
C THR A 363 -9.25 20.43 25.28
N PHE A 364 -10.06 19.54 25.87
CA PHE A 364 -11.50 19.53 25.60
C PHE A 364 -12.17 20.87 25.99
N ALA A 365 -11.75 21.50 27.09
CA ALA A 365 -12.28 22.80 27.49
C ALA A 365 -11.97 23.92 26.48
N ALA A 366 -10.75 23.91 25.91
CA ALA A 366 -10.37 24.83 24.84
C ALA A 366 -11.20 24.56 23.57
N PHE A 367 -11.36 23.29 23.20
CA PHE A 367 -12.20 22.87 22.06
C PHE A 367 -13.65 23.31 22.23
N GLN A 368 -14.25 23.06 23.39
CA GLN A 368 -15.59 23.52 23.72
C GLN A 368 -15.69 25.04 23.58
N SER A 369 -14.75 25.81 24.15
CA SER A 369 -14.76 27.27 24.02
C SER A 369 -14.65 27.73 22.56
N ALA A 370 -13.84 27.07 21.75
CA ALA A 370 -13.65 27.38 20.33
C ALA A 370 -14.92 27.09 19.51
N ILE A 371 -15.52 25.92 19.68
CA ILE A 371 -16.77 25.54 19.00
C ILE A 371 -17.91 26.48 19.40
N PHE A 372 -18.08 26.79 20.68
CA PHE A 372 -19.13 27.72 21.10
C PHE A 372 -18.96 29.14 20.57
N LYS A 373 -17.79 29.55 20.03
CA LYS A 373 -17.63 30.85 19.36
C LYS A 373 -18.19 30.89 17.95
N LEU A 374 -18.50 29.75 17.34
CA LEU A 374 -18.99 29.65 15.96
C LEU A 374 -20.23 30.49 15.70
N HIS A 375 -21.13 30.63 16.68
CA HIS A 375 -22.35 31.45 16.54
C HIS A 375 -22.08 32.94 16.24
N ASN A 376 -20.86 33.43 16.50
CA ASN A 376 -20.43 34.79 16.17
C ASN A 376 -19.97 34.94 14.71
N TYR A 377 -19.76 33.82 14.02
CA TYR A 377 -19.32 33.79 12.62
C TYR A 377 -20.47 33.58 11.64
N ALA A 378 -21.71 33.42 12.12
CA ALA A 378 -22.90 33.38 11.27
C ALA A 378 -22.97 34.64 10.41
N ASN A 379 -23.08 34.46 9.10
CA ASN A 379 -23.15 35.57 8.16
C ASN A 379 -24.50 35.55 7.40
N PRO A 380 -25.52 36.27 7.89
CA PRO A 380 -26.85 36.25 7.28
C PRO A 380 -26.89 36.87 5.87
N ASP A 381 -25.84 37.59 5.46
CA ASP A 381 -25.76 38.29 4.19
C ASP A 381 -24.95 37.54 3.11
N ASP A 382 -24.29 36.43 3.45
CA ASP A 382 -23.42 35.66 2.54
C ASP A 382 -24.06 34.33 2.17
N SER A 383 -24.47 34.17 0.91
CA SER A 383 -25.08 32.93 0.39
C SER A 383 -24.06 31.93 -0.19
N GLY A 384 -22.76 32.17 -0.01
CA GLY A 384 -21.71 31.36 -0.61
C GLY A 384 -21.57 29.99 0.07
N GLY A 385 -21.56 28.92 -0.72
CA GLY A 385 -21.34 27.54 -0.28
C GLY A 385 -20.00 26.98 -0.78
N ASN A 386 -18.87 27.63 -0.47
CA ASN A 386 -17.53 27.26 -0.98
C ASN A 386 -16.96 25.99 -0.32
N VAL A 387 -17.64 24.87 -0.52
CA VAL A 387 -17.25 23.55 0.01
C VAL A 387 -15.89 23.12 -0.53
N GLN A 388 -15.61 23.38 -1.82
CA GLN A 388 -14.31 23.06 -2.42
C GLN A 388 -13.16 23.75 -1.67
N GLY A 389 -13.26 25.06 -1.44
CA GLY A 389 -12.23 25.80 -0.71
C GLY A 389 -12.10 25.34 0.74
N GLY A 390 -13.22 24.99 1.39
CA GLY A 390 -13.23 24.39 2.73
C GLY A 390 -12.43 23.08 2.78
N LEU A 391 -12.71 22.17 1.85
CA LEU A 391 -12.00 20.89 1.72
C LEU A 391 -10.52 21.08 1.37
N GLN A 392 -10.19 21.98 0.45
CA GLN A 392 -8.79 22.28 0.08
C GLN A 392 -7.99 22.85 1.26
N THR A 393 -8.61 23.73 2.05
CA THR A 393 -7.97 24.31 3.23
C THR A 393 -7.76 23.26 4.31
N ALA A 394 -8.75 22.39 4.54
CA ALA A 394 -8.62 21.27 5.48
C ALA A 394 -7.53 20.29 5.06
N HIS A 395 -7.47 19.96 3.77
CA HIS A 395 -6.44 19.08 3.22
C HIS A 395 -5.04 19.67 3.41
N SER A 396 -4.85 20.94 3.02
CA SER A 396 -3.58 21.65 3.19
C SER A 396 -3.17 21.71 4.67
N LEU A 397 -4.10 21.95 5.59
CA LEU A 397 -3.83 21.94 7.02
C LEU A 397 -3.36 20.57 7.52
N LEU A 398 -3.99 19.48 7.07
CA LEU A 398 -3.62 18.11 7.44
C LEU A 398 -2.31 17.63 6.82
N GLU A 399 -1.92 18.14 5.65
CA GLU A 399 -0.62 17.84 5.04
C GLU A 399 0.50 18.70 5.65
N THR A 400 0.24 19.97 5.98
CA THR A 400 1.24 20.84 6.62
C THR A 400 1.49 20.49 8.07
N GLN A 401 0.49 19.97 8.79
CA GLN A 401 0.61 19.54 10.20
C GLN A 401 0.53 18.02 10.35
N LYS A 402 1.10 17.31 9.37
CA LYS A 402 1.05 15.85 9.25
C LYS A 402 1.56 15.17 10.51
N SER A 403 0.85 14.12 10.91
CA SER A 403 1.23 13.28 12.03
C SER A 403 0.95 11.81 11.69
N PHE A 404 1.39 10.90 12.56
CA PHE A 404 1.09 9.46 12.44
C PHE A 404 -0.38 9.11 12.79
N ARG A 405 -1.16 10.11 13.26
CA ARG A 405 -2.57 9.93 13.63
C ARG A 405 -3.43 9.69 12.41
N LYS A 406 -4.56 9.00 12.60
CA LYS A 406 -5.57 8.92 11.54
C LYS A 406 -6.27 10.25 11.35
N ARG A 407 -6.54 10.58 10.08
CA ARG A 407 -6.96 11.92 9.68
C ARG A 407 -8.39 11.85 9.17
N ALA A 408 -9.24 12.73 9.67
CA ALA A 408 -10.63 12.84 9.27
C ALA A 408 -11.04 14.30 9.09
N ILE A 409 -11.88 14.54 8.09
CA ILE A 409 -12.56 15.82 7.88
C ILE A 409 -14.05 15.60 8.18
N ILE A 410 -14.62 16.43 9.05
CA ILE A 410 -16.06 16.49 9.28
C ILE A 410 -16.58 17.75 8.60
N LEU A 411 -17.18 17.59 7.43
CA LEU A 411 -17.80 18.66 6.66
C LEU A 411 -19.26 18.81 7.09
N ILE A 412 -19.64 20.01 7.51
CA ILE A 412 -21.00 20.34 7.95
C ILE A 412 -21.52 21.43 7.02
N ALA A 413 -22.54 21.11 6.25
CA ALA A 413 -23.09 21.97 5.21
C ALA A 413 -24.60 22.14 5.37
N ALA A 414 -25.09 23.37 5.26
CA ALA A 414 -26.53 23.68 5.17
C ALA A 414 -26.92 24.13 3.76
N ALA A 415 -25.95 24.62 2.98
CA ALA A 415 -26.10 24.88 1.56
C ALA A 415 -24.93 24.32 0.75
N TYR A 416 -25.17 24.11 -0.55
CA TYR A 416 -24.17 23.63 -1.49
C TYR A 416 -24.33 24.35 -2.83
N ASP A 417 -23.26 24.97 -3.33
CA ASP A 417 -23.29 25.63 -4.63
C ASP A 417 -23.01 24.63 -5.77
N ASP A 418 -23.96 24.50 -6.70
CA ASP A 418 -23.92 23.58 -7.83
C ASP A 418 -22.72 23.84 -8.78
N VAL A 419 -22.23 25.09 -8.86
CA VAL A 419 -21.09 25.44 -9.74
C VAL A 419 -19.76 24.88 -9.19
N GLY A 420 -19.68 24.64 -7.88
CA GLY A 420 -18.52 24.07 -7.20
C GLY A 420 -18.52 22.54 -7.09
N PHE A 421 -19.60 21.85 -7.51
CA PHE A 421 -19.77 20.41 -7.27
C PHE A 421 -18.64 19.58 -7.88
N GLN A 422 -18.26 19.85 -9.12
CA GLN A 422 -17.19 19.09 -9.78
C GLN A 422 -15.83 19.28 -9.10
N GLY A 423 -15.52 20.51 -8.66
CA GLY A 423 -14.26 20.83 -8.01
C GLY A 423 -14.18 20.28 -6.59
N ALA A 424 -15.28 20.36 -5.83
CA ALA A 424 -15.39 19.72 -4.51
C ALA A 424 -15.34 18.19 -4.61
N TYR A 425 -15.98 17.59 -5.62
CA TYR A 425 -15.88 16.16 -5.87
C TYR A 425 -14.44 15.73 -6.15
N GLN A 426 -13.75 16.38 -7.09
CA GLN A 426 -12.35 16.07 -7.41
C GLN A 426 -11.44 16.24 -6.19
N THR A 427 -11.63 17.34 -5.43
CA THR A 427 -10.89 17.59 -4.20
C THR A 427 -11.15 16.47 -3.17
N SER A 428 -12.40 16.05 -3.02
CA SER A 428 -12.77 14.98 -2.09
C SER A 428 -12.12 13.65 -2.44
N LYS A 429 -11.94 13.35 -3.74
CA LYS A 429 -11.25 12.12 -4.17
C LYS A 429 -9.76 12.20 -3.90
N SER A 430 -9.10 13.31 -4.21
CA SER A 430 -7.69 13.50 -3.84
C SER A 430 -7.45 13.33 -2.34
N ILE A 431 -8.30 13.92 -1.49
CA ILE A 431 -8.22 13.78 -0.03
C ILE A 431 -8.34 12.31 0.40
N GLN A 432 -9.29 11.58 -0.20
CA GLN A 432 -9.52 10.17 0.11
C GLN A 432 -8.37 9.28 -0.38
N ASP A 433 -7.76 9.59 -1.53
CA ASP A 433 -6.57 8.91 -2.06
C ASP A 433 -5.36 9.10 -1.14
N ASP A 434 -5.26 10.24 -0.46
CA ASP A 434 -4.25 10.52 0.59
C ASP A 434 -4.58 9.84 1.95
N GLY A 435 -5.59 8.97 1.97
CA GLY A 435 -5.98 8.17 3.13
C GLY A 435 -6.69 8.97 4.23
N ILE A 436 -7.29 10.11 3.89
CA ILE A 436 -8.05 10.97 4.80
C ILE A 436 -9.55 10.68 4.61
N SER A 437 -10.24 10.33 5.70
CA SER A 437 -11.69 10.07 5.65
C SER A 437 -12.50 11.36 5.68
N ILE A 438 -13.56 11.44 4.88
CA ILE A 438 -14.49 12.57 4.86
C ILE A 438 -15.84 12.12 5.40
N LEU A 439 -16.25 12.68 6.54
CA LEU A 439 -17.60 12.56 7.06
C LEU A 439 -18.37 13.82 6.67
N THR A 440 -19.61 13.66 6.22
CA THR A 440 -20.47 14.80 5.86
C THR A 440 -21.72 14.81 6.71
N ILE A 441 -22.11 15.99 7.19
CA ILE A 441 -23.37 16.21 7.91
C ILE A 441 -24.16 17.24 7.12
N SER A 442 -25.28 16.83 6.53
CA SER A 442 -26.25 17.76 5.97
C SER A 442 -27.07 18.37 7.10
N PHE A 443 -26.92 19.67 7.31
CA PHE A 443 -27.63 20.41 8.34
C PHE A 443 -28.93 20.98 7.79
N ALA A 444 -30.04 20.76 8.49
CA ALA A 444 -31.38 21.29 8.14
C ALA A 444 -31.86 20.99 6.70
N ALA A 445 -31.45 19.88 6.10
CA ALA A 445 -31.82 19.48 4.74
C ALA A 445 -33.26 18.93 4.67
N ALA A 446 -34.24 19.80 4.42
CA ALA A 446 -35.66 19.42 4.43
C ALA A 446 -36.10 18.45 3.30
N ASP A 447 -35.33 18.33 2.21
CA ASP A 447 -35.70 17.55 1.02
C ASP A 447 -34.72 16.43 0.65
N GLY A 448 -33.66 16.21 1.45
CA GLY A 448 -32.65 15.17 1.23
C GLY A 448 -31.74 15.36 0.00
N ALA A 449 -31.94 16.41 -0.81
CA ALA A 449 -31.14 16.67 -1.99
C ALA A 449 -29.68 17.00 -1.62
N LEU A 450 -29.51 17.84 -0.60
CA LEU A 450 -28.20 18.17 -0.04
C LEU A 450 -27.49 16.90 0.48
N THR A 451 -28.21 16.03 1.18
CA THR A 451 -27.68 14.75 1.69
C THR A 451 -27.13 13.89 0.56
N GLN A 452 -27.84 13.81 -0.57
CA GLN A 452 -27.40 13.04 -1.73
C GLN A 452 -26.17 13.66 -2.42
N GLN A 453 -26.08 15.00 -2.48
CA GLN A 453 -24.90 15.69 -2.99
C GLN A 453 -23.67 15.44 -2.11
N LEU A 454 -23.83 15.59 -0.79
CA LEU A 454 -22.77 15.34 0.19
C LEU A 454 -22.31 13.89 0.20
N GLN A 455 -23.21 12.94 -0.03
CA GLN A 455 -22.87 11.52 -0.13
C GLN A 455 -21.82 11.24 -1.22
N ASN A 456 -21.83 11.98 -2.33
CA ASN A 456 -20.87 11.79 -3.43
C ASN A 456 -19.44 12.20 -3.06
N ILE A 457 -19.28 13.11 -2.09
CA ILE A 457 -17.98 13.62 -1.63
C ILE A 457 -17.54 13.01 -0.29
N SER A 458 -18.48 12.42 0.47
CA SER A 458 -18.18 11.65 1.68
C SER A 458 -17.39 10.38 1.37
N SER A 459 -16.67 9.87 2.37
CA SER A 459 -16.17 8.49 2.35
C SER A 459 -17.36 7.52 2.44
N PRO A 460 -17.30 6.33 1.79
CA PRO A 460 -18.41 5.39 1.75
C PRO A 460 -18.96 5.05 3.15
N GLY A 461 -20.25 5.32 3.37
CA GLY A 461 -20.92 5.05 4.65
C GLY A 461 -20.81 6.16 5.71
N TYR A 462 -20.23 7.32 5.38
CA TYR A 462 -20.01 8.44 6.30
C TYR A 462 -20.78 9.72 5.94
N ALA A 463 -21.96 9.57 5.33
CA ALA A 463 -22.90 10.66 5.09
C ALA A 463 -24.05 10.60 6.11
N TYR A 464 -24.26 11.69 6.83
CA TYR A 464 -25.21 11.81 7.94
C TYR A 464 -26.09 13.05 7.79
N GLN A 465 -27.19 13.07 8.52
CA GLN A 465 -28.11 14.21 8.62
C GLN A 465 -28.15 14.72 10.05
N SER A 466 -28.26 16.03 10.25
CA SER A 466 -28.26 16.63 11.59
C SER A 466 -29.46 16.20 12.44
N ASP A 467 -30.60 15.92 11.80
CA ASP A 467 -31.83 15.47 12.45
C ASP A 467 -31.90 13.95 12.67
N GLN A 468 -30.83 13.22 12.33
CA GLN A 468 -30.77 11.78 12.53
C GLN A 468 -30.73 11.44 14.02
N ASP A 469 -31.73 10.65 14.46
CA ASP A 469 -31.77 10.11 15.82
C ASP A 469 -30.46 9.38 16.17
N GLY A 470 -29.84 9.80 17.28
CA GLY A 470 -28.65 9.14 17.82
C GLY A 470 -27.33 9.54 17.15
N LEU A 471 -27.28 10.63 16.37
CA LEU A 471 -26.05 11.13 15.73
C LEU A 471 -24.89 11.31 16.72
N TYR A 472 -25.19 11.73 17.96
CA TYR A 472 -24.21 11.89 19.05
C TYR A 472 -23.53 10.58 19.49
N LEU A 473 -24.12 9.42 19.19
CA LEU A 473 -23.51 8.08 19.37
C LEU A 473 -22.88 7.58 18.07
N THR A 474 -23.48 7.90 16.93
CA THR A 474 -23.02 7.44 15.61
C THR A 474 -21.67 8.06 15.22
N LEU A 475 -21.48 9.36 15.41
CA LEU A 475 -20.24 10.04 15.00
C LEU A 475 -18.99 9.57 15.78
N PRO A 476 -19.03 9.43 17.12
CA PRO A 476 -17.89 8.88 17.86
C PRO A 476 -17.54 7.47 17.40
N PHE A 477 -18.55 6.62 17.16
CA PHE A 477 -18.33 5.28 16.62
C PHE A 477 -17.75 5.32 15.20
N ALA A 478 -18.23 6.21 14.33
CA ALA A 478 -17.67 6.39 12.99
C ALA A 478 -16.18 6.74 13.04
N LEU A 479 -15.80 7.63 13.95
CA LEU A 479 -14.40 8.00 14.18
C LEU A 479 -13.57 6.82 14.72
N THR A 480 -14.09 5.99 15.62
CA THR A 480 -13.34 4.78 16.06
C THR A 480 -13.18 3.76 14.94
N GLN A 481 -14.14 3.64 14.02
CA GLN A 481 -13.99 2.81 12.82
C GLN A 481 -12.91 3.37 11.87
N ILE A 482 -12.81 4.70 11.72
CA ILE A 482 -11.71 5.33 10.95
C ILE A 482 -10.36 5.14 11.65
N ASN A 483 -10.36 5.20 12.99
CA ASN A 483 -9.22 4.89 13.84
C ASN A 483 -8.82 3.41 13.79
N CYS A 484 -9.68 2.54 13.24
CA CYS A 484 -9.40 1.13 13.06
C CYS A 484 -8.86 0.86 11.66
N PHE A 485 -7.59 0.48 11.57
CA PHE A 485 -6.96 0.31 10.29
C PHE A 485 -5.83 -0.70 10.33
N CYS A 486 -5.57 -1.25 9.15
CA CYS A 486 -4.47 -2.15 8.92
C CYS A 486 -3.20 -1.43 8.46
N PRO A 487 -2.01 -1.96 8.79
CA PRO A 487 -0.77 -1.58 8.15
C PRO A 487 -0.84 -1.79 6.63
N PRO A 488 0.02 -1.08 5.85
CA PRO A 488 0.16 -1.31 4.42
C PRO A 488 0.38 -2.80 4.09
N SER A 489 -0.03 -3.22 2.90
CA SER A 489 0.12 -4.61 2.39
C SER A 489 -0.74 -5.67 3.11
N THR A 490 -1.60 -5.27 4.02
CA THR A 490 -2.61 -6.14 4.64
C THR A 490 -4.01 -5.60 4.37
N VAL A 491 -5.00 -6.50 4.38
CA VAL A 491 -6.39 -6.19 4.06
C VAL A 491 -7.22 -6.25 5.33
N GLN A 492 -7.89 -5.14 5.65
CA GLN A 492 -8.77 -5.05 6.81
C GLN A 492 -9.99 -5.95 6.65
N PHE A 493 -10.18 -6.89 7.57
CA PHE A 493 -11.41 -7.67 7.63
C PHE A 493 -12.61 -6.76 7.92
N LYS A 494 -13.62 -6.84 7.05
CA LYS A 494 -14.86 -6.08 7.18
C LYS A 494 -16.06 -7.00 7.03
N LYS A 495 -17.09 -6.78 7.85
CA LYS A 495 -18.36 -7.50 7.78
C LYS A 495 -19.48 -6.56 7.35
N TYR A 496 -20.25 -6.96 6.36
CA TYR A 496 -21.43 -6.22 5.95
C TYR A 496 -22.56 -6.40 6.97
N ASN A 497 -23.09 -5.29 7.47
CA ASN A 497 -24.28 -5.26 8.29
C ASN A 497 -25.50 -4.95 7.41
N ALA A 498 -26.35 -5.96 7.18
CA ALA A 498 -27.53 -5.81 6.34
C ALA A 498 -28.58 -4.86 6.89
N VAL A 499 -28.62 -4.63 8.22
CA VAL A 499 -29.59 -3.73 8.87
C VAL A 499 -29.22 -2.28 8.58
N TRP A 500 -27.93 -1.95 8.73
CA TRP A 500 -27.43 -0.58 8.58
C TRP A 500 -26.84 -0.28 7.19
N ARG A 501 -26.81 -1.29 6.30
CA ARG A 501 -26.22 -1.24 4.96
C ARG A 501 -24.79 -0.68 4.92
N ASN A 502 -24.00 -0.98 5.94
CA ASN A 502 -22.63 -0.53 6.07
C ASN A 502 -21.69 -1.70 6.35
N TYR A 503 -20.39 -1.45 6.29
CA TYR A 503 -19.37 -2.42 6.68
C TYR A 503 -18.78 -2.03 8.03
N THR A 504 -18.77 -2.97 8.98
CA THR A 504 -18.05 -2.83 10.24
C THR A 504 -16.62 -3.31 10.05
N THR A 505 -15.63 -2.52 10.48
CA THR A 505 -14.22 -2.92 10.52
C THR A 505 -13.94 -3.74 11.77
N TYR A 506 -13.18 -4.82 11.60
CA TYR A 506 -12.78 -5.73 12.68
C TYR A 506 -11.30 -5.57 12.99
N ALA A 507 -10.86 -5.96 14.18
CA ALA A 507 -9.46 -5.83 14.62
C ALA A 507 -8.48 -6.83 13.96
N ASP A 508 -8.83 -7.33 12.77
CA ASP A 508 -8.11 -8.38 12.04
C ASP A 508 -7.64 -7.85 10.67
N CYS A 509 -6.32 -7.92 10.45
CA CYS A 509 -5.66 -7.62 9.18
C CYS A 509 -5.21 -8.92 8.52
N LEU A 510 -5.67 -9.18 7.31
CA LEU A 510 -5.44 -10.44 6.62
C LEU A 510 -4.50 -10.25 5.43
N TYR A 511 -3.63 -11.20 5.18
CA TYR A 511 -2.72 -11.19 4.05
C TYR A 511 -2.36 -12.63 3.66
N GLY A 512 -2.30 -12.88 2.36
CA GLY A 512 -2.07 -14.22 1.81
C GLY A 512 -0.71 -14.31 1.12
N PHE A 513 -0.03 -15.43 1.32
CA PHE A 513 1.20 -15.75 0.61
C PHE A 513 0.94 -16.86 -0.39
N ASN A 514 1.31 -16.59 -1.65
CA ASN A 514 1.19 -17.57 -2.72
C ASN A 514 2.42 -18.51 -2.82
N GLY A 515 3.49 -18.21 -2.08
CA GLY A 515 4.64 -19.09 -1.92
C GLY A 515 4.26 -20.30 -1.07
N GLU A 516 4.76 -21.48 -1.45
CA GLU A 516 4.44 -22.73 -0.77
C GLU A 516 5.47 -23.02 0.32
N THR A 517 5.01 -23.30 1.54
CA THR A 517 5.85 -23.73 2.66
C THR A 517 5.19 -24.87 3.41
N LEU A 518 5.95 -25.60 4.21
CA LEU A 518 5.40 -26.66 5.04
C LEU A 518 4.43 -26.06 6.05
N PRO A 519 3.24 -26.64 6.26
CA PRO A 519 2.26 -26.05 7.18
C PRO A 519 2.74 -25.96 8.63
N SER A 520 3.73 -26.78 9.01
CA SER A 520 4.42 -26.70 10.31
C SER A 520 5.35 -25.48 10.46
N LEU A 521 5.79 -24.87 9.35
CA LEU A 521 6.65 -23.67 9.32
C LEU A 521 5.86 -22.40 9.01
N ALA A 522 4.68 -22.51 8.40
CA ALA A 522 3.91 -21.38 7.91
C ALA A 522 3.57 -20.33 9.00
N ASN A 523 3.39 -20.73 10.26
CA ASN A 523 3.16 -19.76 11.34
C ASN A 523 4.38 -18.87 11.63
N LEU A 524 5.60 -19.40 11.48
CA LEU A 524 6.83 -18.63 11.67
C LEU A 524 7.03 -17.59 10.56
N GLU A 525 6.49 -17.86 9.37
CA GLU A 525 6.55 -16.95 8.23
C GLU A 525 5.49 -15.83 8.31
N CYS A 526 4.53 -15.93 9.24
CA CYS A 526 3.53 -14.90 9.46
C CYS A 526 3.99 -13.73 10.34
N ASP A 527 5.25 -13.66 10.82
CA ASP A 527 5.75 -12.58 11.70
C ASP A 527 5.59 -11.18 11.07
N PRO A 528 5.02 -10.16 11.76
CA PRO A 528 4.64 -10.10 13.18
C PRO A 528 3.22 -10.61 13.52
N GLY A 529 2.52 -11.22 12.57
CA GLY A 529 1.24 -11.91 12.78
C GLY A 529 1.37 -13.42 13.03
N VAL A 530 0.26 -14.11 12.81
CA VAL A 530 0.12 -15.56 12.97
C VAL A 530 -0.73 -16.14 11.84
N LEU A 531 -0.76 -17.45 11.67
CA LEU A 531 -1.68 -18.06 10.72
C LEU A 531 -3.14 -17.71 11.04
N VAL A 532 -3.93 -17.49 10.00
CA VAL A 532 -5.29 -16.98 10.13
C VAL A 532 -6.20 -17.93 10.91
N SER A 533 -7.02 -17.36 11.79
CA SER A 533 -8.12 -18.04 12.44
C SER A 533 -9.42 -17.80 11.67
N VAL A 534 -10.14 -18.88 11.36
CA VAL A 534 -11.38 -18.82 10.57
C VAL A 534 -12.58 -19.08 11.50
N THR A 535 -12.98 -18.06 12.25
CA THR A 535 -13.98 -18.21 13.32
C THR A 535 -15.42 -17.93 12.89
N SER A 536 -15.66 -17.40 11.69
CA SER A 536 -17.00 -17.10 11.17
C SER A 536 -17.11 -17.34 9.66
N LYS A 537 -18.35 -17.51 9.18
CA LYS A 537 -18.64 -17.65 7.74
C LYS A 537 -18.28 -16.37 7.00
N ASP A 538 -18.52 -15.22 7.63
CA ASP A 538 -18.20 -13.91 7.05
C ASP A 538 -16.69 -13.75 6.83
N LYS A 539 -15.86 -14.20 7.79
CA LYS A 539 -14.39 -14.15 7.65
C LYS A 539 -13.89 -15.10 6.57
N LEU A 540 -14.48 -16.29 6.49
CA LEU A 540 -14.21 -17.24 5.42
C LEU A 540 -14.56 -16.69 4.02
N ASP A 541 -15.74 -16.10 3.88
CA ASP A 541 -16.18 -15.49 2.62
C ASP A 541 -15.34 -14.26 2.26
N PHE A 542 -14.97 -13.45 3.25
CA PHE A 542 -14.07 -12.34 3.06
C PHE A 542 -12.69 -12.80 2.57
N MET A 543 -12.12 -13.84 3.17
CA MET A 543 -10.87 -14.44 2.68
C MET A 543 -11.01 -14.93 1.25
N ALA A 544 -12.14 -15.55 0.91
CA ALA A 544 -12.45 -15.98 -0.44
C ALA A 544 -12.40 -14.83 -1.44
N ASP A 545 -13.01 -13.71 -1.11
CA ASP A 545 -13.23 -12.62 -2.07
C ASP A 545 -12.06 -11.64 -2.16
N TYR A 546 -11.33 -11.44 -1.06
CA TYR A 546 -10.35 -10.35 -0.96
C TYR A 546 -8.91 -10.81 -0.72
N ILE A 547 -8.69 -12.05 -0.25
CA ILE A 547 -7.35 -12.54 0.09
C ILE A 547 -6.90 -13.61 -0.91
N ILE A 548 -7.80 -14.52 -1.26
CA ILE A 548 -7.53 -15.63 -2.16
C ILE A 548 -7.82 -15.17 -3.59
N PRO A 549 -6.83 -15.26 -4.51
CA PRO A 549 -7.05 -14.89 -5.90
C PRO A 549 -8.26 -15.60 -6.53
N HIS A 550 -9.11 -14.84 -7.21
CA HIS A 550 -10.37 -15.34 -7.80
C HIS A 550 -10.17 -16.47 -8.82
N ASP A 551 -9.01 -16.54 -9.48
CA ASP A 551 -8.61 -17.58 -10.44
C ASP A 551 -8.13 -18.89 -9.79
N LEU A 552 -7.89 -18.87 -8.47
CA LEU A 552 -7.49 -20.04 -7.67
C LEU A 552 -8.68 -20.70 -6.94
N LYS A 553 -9.89 -20.13 -7.09
CA LYS A 553 -11.18 -20.63 -6.62
C LYS A 553 -11.57 -21.93 -7.34
N GLY A 554 -11.07 -23.08 -6.88
CA GLY A 554 -11.51 -24.38 -7.40
C GLY A 554 -10.62 -25.59 -7.13
N LYS A 555 -9.32 -25.37 -6.86
CA LYS A 555 -8.32 -26.46 -6.85
C LYS A 555 -7.15 -26.30 -5.87
N LYS A 556 -6.96 -25.13 -5.23
CA LYS A 556 -5.85 -24.91 -4.29
C LYS A 556 -6.28 -25.06 -2.84
N LYS A 557 -5.36 -25.59 -2.05
CA LYS A 557 -5.43 -25.65 -0.59
C LYS A 557 -4.56 -24.54 0.00
N TYR A 558 -4.92 -24.05 1.17
CA TYR A 558 -4.11 -23.09 1.91
C TYR A 558 -4.04 -23.46 3.38
N THR A 559 -2.87 -23.31 3.97
CA THR A 559 -2.65 -23.48 5.40
C THR A 559 -3.31 -22.37 6.21
N ILE A 560 -3.95 -22.76 7.32
CA ILE A 560 -4.54 -21.87 8.31
C ILE A 560 -4.05 -22.21 9.72
N GLY A 561 -4.42 -21.39 10.71
CA GLY A 561 -3.88 -21.47 12.06
C GLY A 561 -4.48 -22.55 12.96
N LEU A 562 -5.37 -23.40 12.44
CA LEU A 562 -5.93 -24.50 13.21
C LEU A 562 -4.93 -25.65 13.25
N HIS A 563 -4.43 -25.96 14.44
CA HIS A 563 -3.39 -26.96 14.64
C HIS A 563 -3.64 -27.79 15.90
N ARG A 564 -2.96 -28.93 15.97
CA ARG A 564 -2.97 -29.80 17.14
C ARG A 564 -1.83 -29.38 18.06
N SER A 565 -2.18 -28.95 19.26
CA SER A 565 -1.23 -28.58 20.32
C SER A 565 -0.55 -29.81 20.91
N ASP A 566 0.56 -29.60 21.61
CA ASP A 566 1.33 -30.63 22.32
C ASP A 566 0.49 -31.40 23.36
N ASP A 567 -0.55 -30.78 23.90
CA ASP A 567 -1.51 -31.42 24.82
C ASP A 567 -2.52 -32.34 24.12
N GLY A 568 -2.41 -32.48 22.79
CA GLY A 568 -3.25 -33.32 21.96
C GLY A 568 -4.60 -32.72 21.61
N THR A 569 -4.89 -31.48 22.01
CA THR A 569 -6.12 -30.74 21.70
C THR A 569 -5.96 -29.80 20.51
N TRP A 570 -7.09 -29.42 19.89
CA TRP A 570 -7.10 -28.50 18.75
C TRP A 570 -7.21 -27.05 19.21
N LYS A 571 -6.35 -26.19 18.65
CA LYS A 571 -6.23 -24.79 19.05
C LYS A 571 -5.97 -23.87 17.85
N TRP A 572 -6.22 -22.59 18.07
CA TRP A 572 -5.87 -21.49 17.19
C TRP A 572 -4.65 -20.74 17.73
N TYR A 573 -3.79 -20.24 16.85
CA TYR A 573 -2.78 -19.25 17.23
C TYR A 573 -3.44 -17.89 17.50
N GLY A 574 -3.17 -17.27 18.65
CA GLY A 574 -3.45 -15.85 18.86
C GLY A 574 -2.27 -14.96 18.54
N TYR A 575 -2.50 -13.65 18.55
CA TYR A 575 -1.54 -12.65 18.05
C TYR A 575 -0.22 -12.60 18.83
N ASP A 576 -0.18 -13.09 20.06
CA ASP A 576 1.00 -13.23 20.90
C ASP A 576 1.65 -14.62 20.80
N ASN A 577 1.27 -15.41 19.80
CA ASN A 577 1.60 -16.83 19.61
C ASN A 577 1.10 -17.75 20.73
N THR A 578 0.25 -17.29 21.64
CA THR A 578 -0.41 -18.19 22.59
C THR A 578 -1.49 -19.01 21.87
N GLU A 579 -1.75 -20.21 22.39
CA GLU A 579 -2.72 -21.12 21.80
C GLU A 579 -4.07 -21.04 22.51
N TYR A 580 -5.13 -20.86 21.74
CA TYR A 580 -6.50 -20.71 22.24
C TYR A 580 -7.38 -21.87 21.84
N ALA A 581 -8.21 -22.33 22.78
CA ALA A 581 -9.17 -23.40 22.52
C ALA A 581 -10.16 -23.03 21.39
N LEU A 582 -10.70 -24.05 20.71
CA LEU A 582 -11.63 -23.90 19.58
C LEU A 582 -12.87 -23.01 19.84
N GLY A 583 -13.32 -22.89 21.10
CA GLY A 583 -14.53 -22.12 21.44
C GLY A 583 -15.77 -22.55 20.65
N SER A 584 -16.56 -21.57 20.18
CA SER A 584 -17.76 -21.76 19.34
C SER A 584 -17.46 -21.95 17.85
N TYR A 585 -16.27 -22.49 17.50
CA TYR A 585 -15.86 -22.72 16.12
C TYR A 585 -16.98 -23.41 15.31
N PRO A 586 -17.49 -22.80 14.22
CA PRO A 586 -18.76 -23.25 13.63
C PRO A 586 -18.65 -24.51 12.76
N GLN A 587 -17.49 -25.18 12.76
CA GLN A 587 -17.23 -26.45 12.07
C GLN A 587 -17.53 -26.41 10.57
N TRP A 588 -16.63 -25.82 9.80
CA TRP A 588 -16.81 -25.63 8.35
C TRP A 588 -16.34 -26.83 7.48
N GLY A 589 -16.44 -28.07 7.99
CA GLY A 589 -15.88 -29.26 7.32
C GLY A 589 -16.00 -30.57 8.10
N GLN A 590 -15.05 -31.50 7.87
CA GLN A 590 -14.94 -32.74 8.65
C GLN A 590 -14.43 -32.41 10.06
N ASN A 591 -15.01 -33.03 11.09
CA ASN A 591 -14.57 -32.82 12.47
C ASN A 591 -13.10 -33.21 12.61
N PRO A 592 -12.30 -32.40 13.32
CA PRO A 592 -10.97 -32.81 13.69
C PRO A 592 -11.01 -34.07 14.53
N SER A 593 -10.49 -35.16 13.98
CA SER A 593 -10.48 -36.43 14.71
C SER A 593 -9.40 -36.39 15.78
N PRO A 594 -9.61 -37.00 16.97
CA PRO A 594 -8.53 -37.23 17.93
C PRO A 594 -7.36 -38.05 17.36
N SER A 595 -7.56 -38.74 16.23
CA SER A 595 -6.52 -39.47 15.50
C SER A 595 -5.69 -38.61 14.54
N ASP A 596 -6.16 -37.42 14.17
CA ASP A 596 -5.49 -36.57 13.19
C ASP A 596 -4.25 -35.92 13.83
N SER A 597 -3.10 -35.98 13.16
CA SER A 597 -1.81 -35.55 13.74
C SER A 597 -1.22 -34.28 13.09
N TYR A 598 -2.00 -33.58 12.26
CA TYR A 598 -1.50 -32.54 11.35
C TYR A 598 -2.27 -31.23 11.52
N SER A 599 -1.71 -30.08 11.12
CA SER A 599 -2.48 -28.83 11.00
C SER A 599 -3.61 -28.94 9.97
N TYR A 600 -4.48 -27.94 9.87
CA TYR A 600 -5.57 -27.91 8.90
C TYR A 600 -5.35 -26.90 7.79
N GLU A 601 -5.96 -27.21 6.64
CA GLU A 601 -6.03 -26.35 5.48
C GLU A 601 -7.48 -26.15 5.05
N PHE A 602 -7.76 -25.06 4.34
CA PHE A 602 -9.00 -24.98 3.57
C PHE A 602 -8.76 -25.36 2.10
N GLN A 603 -9.70 -26.11 1.52
CA GLN A 603 -9.79 -26.34 0.08
C GLN A 603 -11.08 -25.72 -0.47
N TYR A 604 -10.96 -24.95 -1.55
CA TYR A 604 -12.12 -24.40 -2.27
C TYR A 604 -12.76 -25.47 -3.18
N SER A 605 -14.03 -25.82 -2.94
CA SER A 605 -14.81 -26.75 -3.79
C SER A 605 -16.23 -26.20 -4.02
N GLY A 606 -16.45 -25.52 -5.15
CA GLY A 606 -17.76 -24.93 -5.48
C GLY A 606 -17.93 -23.54 -4.86
N LEU A 607 -18.91 -23.33 -3.97
CA LEU A 607 -19.02 -22.14 -3.10
C LEU A 607 -18.66 -22.46 -1.64
N ASN A 608 -18.07 -23.63 -1.41
CA ASN A 608 -17.82 -24.16 -0.08
C ASN A 608 -16.34 -24.40 0.12
N PHE A 609 -15.84 -23.95 1.27
CA PHE A 609 -14.54 -24.34 1.77
C PHE A 609 -14.69 -25.59 2.63
N LYS A 610 -13.70 -26.48 2.57
CA LYS A 610 -13.61 -27.62 3.47
C LYS A 610 -12.31 -27.57 4.22
N VAL A 611 -12.40 -27.70 5.53
CA VAL A 611 -11.26 -27.90 6.41
C VAL A 611 -10.85 -29.37 6.34
N MET A 612 -9.60 -29.64 5.99
CA MET A 612 -9.04 -31.00 5.83
C MET A 612 -7.69 -31.12 6.54
N PRO A 613 -7.32 -32.33 7.04
CA PRO A 613 -5.99 -32.55 7.59
C PRO A 613 -4.93 -32.23 6.54
N ASN A 614 -3.87 -31.55 6.97
CA ASN A 614 -2.68 -31.33 6.16
C ASN A 614 -2.04 -32.68 5.78
N ASP A 615 -1.56 -32.77 4.54
CA ASP A 615 -0.91 -33.94 3.94
C ASP A 615 0.64 -33.83 3.88
N ASP A 616 1.21 -32.92 4.68
CA ASP A 616 2.62 -32.51 4.74
C ASP A 616 3.16 -31.99 3.40
N THR A 617 2.28 -31.54 2.51
CA THR A 617 2.71 -30.88 1.27
C THR A 617 2.94 -29.40 1.50
N PRO A 618 3.99 -28.80 0.90
CA PRO A 618 4.15 -27.37 0.88
C PRO A 618 2.93 -26.70 0.23
N LEU A 619 2.37 -25.70 0.91
CA LEU A 619 1.15 -25.03 0.47
C LEU A 619 1.24 -23.52 0.69
N PRO A 620 0.50 -22.73 -0.09
CA PRO A 620 0.30 -21.34 0.22
C PRO A 620 -0.43 -21.20 1.55
N TYR A 621 -0.29 -20.06 2.21
CA TYR A 621 -0.80 -19.86 3.55
C TYR A 621 -1.39 -18.46 3.72
N VAL A 622 -2.29 -18.33 4.69
CA VAL A 622 -2.92 -17.05 5.00
C VAL A 622 -2.60 -16.66 6.42
N CYS A 623 -2.09 -15.46 6.58
CA CYS A 623 -1.73 -14.88 7.86
C CYS A 623 -2.77 -13.84 8.29
N GLN A 624 -2.78 -13.59 9.58
CA GLN A 624 -3.48 -12.49 10.20
C GLN A 624 -2.57 -11.74 11.16
N SER A 625 -2.70 -10.43 11.20
CA SER A 625 -2.09 -9.57 12.21
C SER A 625 -3.15 -8.65 12.80
N ARG A 626 -2.80 -8.00 13.90
CA ARG A 626 -3.74 -7.16 14.62
C ARG A 626 -3.87 -5.79 13.96
N ALA A 627 -5.11 -5.34 13.76
CA ALA A 627 -5.37 -3.98 13.29
C ALA A 627 -5.02 -2.96 14.38
N CYS A 628 -4.54 -1.80 13.96
CA CYS A 628 -4.40 -0.66 14.84
C CYS A 628 -5.80 -0.17 15.22
N ASP A 629 -6.09 0.01 16.51
CA ASP A 629 -7.36 0.55 16.98
C ASP A 629 -7.17 1.34 18.29
N ALA A 630 -8.26 1.84 18.87
CA ALA A 630 -8.17 2.63 20.10
C ALA A 630 -7.67 1.81 21.31
N GLY A 631 -7.78 0.48 21.30
CA GLY A 631 -7.24 -0.39 22.35
C GLY A 631 -5.89 -1.04 22.01
N TYR A 632 -5.39 -0.88 20.78
CA TYR A 632 -4.13 -1.46 20.33
C TYR A 632 -3.38 -0.52 19.40
N ILE A 633 -2.26 -0.02 19.91
CA ILE A 633 -1.28 0.72 19.13
C ILE A 633 -0.46 -0.28 18.32
N CYS A 634 -0.71 -0.34 17.02
CA CYS A 634 0.23 -0.99 16.13
C CYS A 634 1.52 -0.17 16.04
N ASN A 635 2.66 -0.86 15.97
CA ASN A 635 3.94 -0.20 15.81
C ASN A 635 4.09 0.22 14.34
N LEU A 636 3.73 1.46 14.01
CA LEU A 636 3.81 1.99 12.64
C LEU A 636 5.25 2.16 12.12
N ASN A 637 6.24 1.91 12.98
CA ASN A 637 7.66 1.83 12.63
C ASN A 637 8.06 0.40 12.19
N GLN A 638 7.10 -0.48 11.87
CA GLN A 638 7.32 -1.86 11.40
C GLN A 638 6.91 -2.12 9.93
N SER A 639 6.65 -1.08 9.13
CA SER A 639 6.39 -1.20 7.69
C SER A 639 7.48 -0.57 6.85
#